data_AF-A0A496UB41-F1
#
_entry.id   AF-A0A496UB41-F1
#
_cell.length_a   1.000
_cell.length_b   1.000
_cell.length_c   1.000
_cell.angle_alpha   90.00
_cell.angle_beta   90.00
_cell.angle_gamma   90.00
#
_symmetry.space_group_name_H-M   'P 1'
#
loop_
_entity.id
_entity.type
_entity.pdbx_description
1 polymer ?
#
loop_
_entity_poly.entity_id
_entity_poly.type
_entity_poly.pdbx_seq_one_letter_code
_entity_poly.pdbx_strand_id
1 'polypeptide(L)'
;MRKIFVVLLLLGFAAGSAFALPSYSGLRGLNRVVDARPAEQGLLSIGLFSFLGLSPDARTGVIESETVEITDTEYSGTGYIALGYGVSNSFELGTRVSYLLNQVKREDVGNRLDNTGDWNGDDGFSEAGLFLKLALNPNAESFWFSVMPWAEFSIYNGGDNNFVYNGDEWDGLWNTDEPMFQLRRPMMNAGSMSFGGDILATKDFGAVALHVNAGYHYFKQNFTFTDRRFDASHNVIATEDVDMDVEDPVVRAALGIEYPMNKTTLFAEVEWRHFLNRDFEEGDGERFDDCIQIAPGARFTFDSGFAMDITGSYCISSFDPEYNDLGHRYFQQGVTQTDEERARYAPFPNGYAPKYGLGINLMYTVDTSAHPSVFSGTVKDAVTGETLAATVSFPGSDVQGAGTDAASGMYTVQLDEGMYTFLVEADGYISVSETVEVPSGQNVTKDFVLQSVEGTVTGTVTDAGTGEAIVAVVAATASTQTSSDVNGEYSLDCAAGTRTLTASAAGYTNQSRTVDVISGESVVQDFQLNKELNFENVYFDVDRYNIRPDAAVILDRVAEMLISNPATAVMITGNTDSDGPEEYNQALAENRASAVRDYLISKGVSEASLSTVGYGEDRPAAPNTTPENKALNRRSEFTILGTPIQ
;
A
#
# COMPACT_ATOMS: atom_id res chain seq x y z
N MET A 1 -9.93 3.45 -35.49
CA MET A 1 -9.00 2.69 -36.38
C MET A 1 -7.91 3.55 -37.01
N ARG A 2 -8.18 4.69 -37.69
CA ARG A 2 -7.12 5.50 -38.36
C ARG A 2 -6.04 6.17 -37.47
N LYS A 3 -6.11 6.08 -36.13
CA LYS A 3 -5.07 6.61 -35.21
C LYS A 3 -4.05 5.57 -34.74
N ILE A 4 -4.30 4.27 -34.94
CA ILE A 4 -3.35 3.19 -34.57
C ILE A 4 -2.26 3.03 -35.64
N PHE A 5 -2.59 3.31 -36.91
CA PHE A 5 -1.68 3.17 -38.04
C PHE A 5 -0.53 4.19 -38.08
N VAL A 6 -0.65 5.32 -37.37
CA VAL A 6 0.42 6.35 -37.30
C VAL A 6 1.49 5.99 -36.26
N VAL A 7 1.11 5.28 -35.19
CA VAL A 7 2.07 4.77 -34.19
C VAL A 7 2.90 3.63 -34.78
N LEU A 8 2.28 2.75 -35.59
CA LEU A 8 3.00 1.72 -36.34
C LEU A 8 3.88 2.29 -37.46
N LEU A 9 3.56 3.44 -38.05
CA LEU A 9 4.43 4.07 -39.06
C LEU A 9 5.67 4.72 -38.46
N LEU A 10 5.63 5.14 -37.19
CA LEU A 10 6.81 5.62 -36.45
C LEU A 10 7.76 4.48 -36.02
N LEU A 11 7.30 3.23 -36.08
CA LEU A 11 8.13 2.03 -35.96
C LEU A 11 8.61 1.50 -37.34
N GLY A 12 8.26 2.20 -38.43
CA GLY A 12 8.46 1.74 -39.81
C GLY A 12 9.66 2.31 -40.56
N PHE A 13 10.54 3.08 -39.90
CA PHE A 13 11.76 3.64 -40.50
C PHE A 13 12.95 3.59 -39.53
N ALA A 14 13.49 2.38 -39.37
CA ALA A 14 14.85 2.13 -38.91
C ALA A 14 15.36 0.89 -39.68
N ALA A 15 15.83 1.12 -40.91
CA ALA A 15 16.54 0.11 -41.69
C ALA A 15 18.02 0.12 -41.31
N GLY A 16 18.68 -1.05 -41.40
CA GLY A 16 20.08 -1.23 -41.00
C GLY A 16 20.20 -1.42 -39.48
N SER A 17 20.30 -2.67 -39.05
CA SER A 17 20.28 -3.15 -37.65
C SER A 17 21.71 -3.43 -37.13
N ALA A 18 22.04 -3.10 -35.85
CA ALA A 18 23.44 -3.15 -35.36
C ALA A 18 23.79 -3.39 -33.81
N PHE A 19 25.04 -3.74 -33.46
CA PHE A 19 25.83 -3.97 -32.20
C PHE A 19 26.61 -2.65 -31.94
N ALA A 20 27.44 -2.40 -30.92
CA ALA A 20 28.01 -3.21 -29.86
C ALA A 20 28.24 -2.40 -28.55
N LEU A 21 29.00 -2.98 -27.61
CA LEU A 21 28.59 -3.03 -26.22
C LEU A 21 29.57 -2.41 -25.19
N PRO A 22 29.08 -1.48 -24.33
CA PRO A 22 29.52 -1.32 -22.94
C PRO A 22 28.33 -1.32 -21.94
N SER A 23 28.53 -1.96 -20.77
CA SER A 23 27.55 -2.14 -19.67
C SER A 23 26.24 -2.87 -20.01
N TYR A 24 26.21 -4.19 -19.75
CA TYR A 24 25.15 -5.11 -20.23
C TYR A 24 24.31 -5.80 -19.15
N SER A 25 24.32 -5.24 -17.94
CA SER A 25 23.52 -5.73 -16.81
C SER A 25 23.42 -4.78 -15.60
N GLY A 26 23.74 -3.49 -15.77
CA GLY A 26 24.01 -2.47 -14.71
C GLY A 26 22.88 -2.14 -13.73
N LEU A 27 22.39 -3.13 -13.00
CA LEU A 27 21.06 -3.14 -12.40
C LEU A 27 20.93 -2.27 -11.15
N ARG A 28 20.22 -1.15 -11.28
CA ARG A 28 19.20 -0.65 -10.34
C ARG A 28 18.26 0.20 -11.19
N GLY A 29 17.17 -0.41 -11.68
CA GLY A 29 16.30 0.20 -12.70
C GLY A 29 16.67 -0.10 -14.16
N LEU A 30 17.72 -0.89 -14.40
CA LEU A 30 18.34 -1.21 -15.71
C LEU A 30 19.03 -0.02 -16.43
N ASN A 31 19.52 0.95 -15.66
CA ASN A 31 20.37 2.05 -16.15
C ASN A 31 21.56 1.59 -17.01
N ARG A 32 21.97 2.40 -18.00
CA ARG A 32 23.19 2.08 -18.77
C ARG A 32 24.49 2.20 -17.96
N VAL A 33 24.61 3.12 -17.01
CA VAL A 33 25.82 3.19 -16.17
C VAL A 33 25.72 2.18 -15.03
N VAL A 34 26.70 1.27 -14.91
CA VAL A 34 26.72 0.31 -13.79
C VAL A 34 27.07 1.05 -12.49
N ASP A 35 26.08 1.25 -11.62
CA ASP A 35 26.32 1.69 -10.25
C ASP A 35 26.54 0.52 -9.28
N ALA A 36 27.03 0.81 -8.08
CA ALA A 36 27.24 -0.20 -7.04
C ALA A 36 26.02 -0.43 -6.14
N ARG A 37 24.85 0.20 -6.36
CA ARG A 37 23.68 0.04 -5.48
C ARG A 37 22.74 -1.05 -6.03
N PRO A 38 22.24 -1.99 -5.22
CA PRO A 38 21.19 -2.92 -5.63
C PRO A 38 19.82 -2.23 -5.55
N ALA A 39 18.87 -2.55 -6.44
CA ALA A 39 17.49 -2.07 -6.40
C ALA A 39 16.85 -2.17 -5.00
N GLU A 40 15.95 -1.23 -4.71
CA GLU A 40 15.23 -1.21 -3.42
C GLU A 40 14.35 -2.44 -3.31
N GLN A 41 14.20 -2.91 -2.07
CA GLN A 41 13.40 -4.10 -1.80
C GLN A 41 11.99 -3.95 -2.37
N GLY A 42 11.56 -4.92 -3.18
CA GLY A 42 10.23 -4.90 -3.82
C GLY A 42 10.19 -4.22 -5.19
N LEU A 43 11.22 -3.48 -5.62
CA LEU A 43 11.23 -2.91 -6.96
C LEU A 43 11.46 -3.98 -8.03
N LEU A 44 10.50 -4.10 -8.96
CA LEU A 44 10.62 -4.88 -10.18
C LEU A 44 10.88 -3.92 -11.35
N SER A 45 12.00 -4.13 -12.04
CA SER A 45 12.38 -3.41 -13.25
C SER A 45 12.27 -4.32 -14.47
N ILE A 46 11.66 -3.84 -15.55
CA ILE A 46 11.73 -4.43 -16.88
C ILE A 46 12.35 -3.41 -17.84
N GLY A 47 13.16 -3.87 -18.78
CA GLY A 47 13.68 -3.00 -19.82
C GLY A 47 13.92 -3.70 -21.14
N LEU A 48 13.78 -2.91 -22.21
CA LEU A 48 14.07 -3.26 -23.59
C LEU A 48 15.21 -2.38 -24.08
N PHE A 49 16.28 -3.02 -24.51
CA PHE A 49 17.52 -2.38 -24.92
C PHE A 49 17.74 -2.64 -26.40
N SER A 50 18.05 -1.59 -27.14
CA SER A 50 18.51 -1.67 -28.52
C SER A 50 19.73 -0.80 -28.66
N PHE A 51 20.76 -1.31 -29.28
CA PHE A 51 21.93 -0.53 -29.66
C PHE A 51 22.09 -0.60 -31.19
N LEU A 52 22.82 0.34 -31.78
CA LEU A 52 23.16 0.38 -33.20
C LEU A 52 24.58 0.95 -33.33
N GLY A 53 25.43 0.36 -34.16
CA GLY A 53 26.79 0.81 -34.38
C GLY A 53 27.29 0.48 -35.79
N LEU A 54 28.45 1.05 -36.10
CA LEU A 54 29.04 1.04 -37.43
C LEU A 54 30.55 1.03 -37.29
N SER A 55 31.22 0.12 -38.00
CA SER A 55 32.68 0.06 -38.07
C SER A 55 33.14 0.00 -39.54
N PRO A 56 33.48 1.16 -40.15
CA PRO A 56 34.15 1.19 -41.44
C PRO A 56 35.65 0.92 -41.29
N ASP A 57 36.20 0.08 -42.14
CA ASP A 57 37.62 -0.08 -42.43
C ASP A 57 37.88 0.17 -43.92
N ALA A 58 38.98 0.83 -44.25
CA ALA A 58 39.36 1.20 -45.61
C ALA A 58 40.81 0.80 -45.87
N ARG A 59 40.99 -0.19 -46.75
CA ARG A 59 42.25 -0.91 -46.96
C ARG A 59 42.63 -0.99 -48.43
N THR A 60 43.90 -1.28 -48.69
CA THR A 60 44.42 -1.51 -50.04
C THR A 60 44.48 -3.01 -50.34
N GLY A 61 43.70 -3.47 -51.30
CA GLY A 61 43.70 -4.86 -51.79
C GLY A 61 44.38 -5.00 -53.16
N VAL A 62 44.61 -6.26 -53.57
CA VAL A 62 45.05 -6.60 -54.94
C VAL A 62 44.01 -7.49 -55.59
N ILE A 63 43.40 -7.06 -56.69
CA ILE A 63 42.40 -7.83 -57.45
C ILE A 63 42.91 -7.96 -58.88
N GLU A 64 43.01 -9.18 -59.41
CA GLU A 64 43.55 -9.46 -60.75
C GLU A 64 44.92 -8.79 -61.05
N SER A 65 45.78 -8.64 -60.02
CA SER A 65 47.06 -7.89 -60.05
C SER A 65 46.96 -6.36 -60.12
N GLU A 66 45.77 -5.76 -60.02
CA GLU A 66 45.57 -4.32 -59.83
C GLU A 66 45.42 -3.96 -58.35
N THR A 67 46.06 -2.87 -57.93
CA THR A 67 45.93 -2.34 -56.57
C THR A 67 44.68 -1.46 -56.47
N VAL A 68 43.75 -1.83 -55.59
CA VAL A 68 42.46 -1.16 -55.41
C VAL A 68 42.24 -0.78 -53.94
N GLU A 69 41.54 0.33 -53.71
CA GLU A 69 41.00 0.67 -52.39
C GLU A 69 39.70 -0.12 -52.20
N ILE A 70 39.48 -0.66 -50.99
CA ILE A 70 38.31 -1.44 -50.63
C ILE A 70 37.82 -0.90 -49.28
N THR A 71 36.55 -0.52 -49.20
CA THR A 71 35.91 -0.11 -47.93
C THR A 71 34.95 -1.20 -47.46
N ASP A 72 35.28 -1.86 -46.35
CA ASP A 72 34.41 -2.80 -45.66
C ASP A 72 33.74 -2.09 -44.47
N THR A 73 32.42 -2.14 -44.39
CA THR A 73 31.64 -1.56 -43.28
C THR A 73 30.89 -2.65 -42.55
N GLU A 74 31.27 -2.90 -41.29
CA GLU A 74 30.52 -3.79 -40.41
C GLU A 74 29.35 -3.04 -39.74
N TYR A 75 28.17 -3.60 -39.95
CA TYR A 75 26.94 -3.44 -39.20
C TYR A 75 26.69 -4.75 -38.41
N SER A 76 27.64 -5.16 -37.57
CA SER A 76 27.37 -6.08 -36.43
C SER A 76 26.07 -5.65 -35.75
N GLY A 77 25.24 -6.52 -35.13
CA GLY A 77 23.83 -6.40 -34.64
C GLY A 77 23.45 -6.79 -33.18
N THR A 78 22.58 -6.03 -32.47
CA THR A 78 22.17 -6.36 -31.08
C THR A 78 20.84 -5.76 -30.52
N GLY A 79 20.30 -6.38 -29.46
CA GLY A 79 19.27 -5.91 -28.53
C GLY A 79 19.10 -6.86 -27.33
N TYR A 80 18.38 -6.49 -26.26
CA TYR A 80 18.03 -7.44 -25.19
C TYR A 80 16.79 -7.05 -24.38
N ILE A 81 16.11 -8.06 -23.83
CA ILE A 81 15.06 -7.89 -22.82
C ILE A 81 15.66 -8.26 -21.46
N ALA A 82 15.57 -7.38 -20.48
CA ALA A 82 16.06 -7.63 -19.13
C ALA A 82 14.98 -7.44 -18.07
N LEU A 83 15.11 -8.20 -16.99
CA LEU A 83 14.34 -8.09 -15.76
C LEU A 83 15.32 -7.95 -14.59
N GLY A 84 15.02 -7.04 -13.67
CA GLY A 84 15.73 -6.86 -12.41
C GLY A 84 14.76 -6.84 -11.24
N TYR A 85 15.13 -7.43 -10.11
CA TYR A 85 14.29 -7.44 -8.92
C TYR A 85 15.13 -7.22 -7.65
N GLY A 86 14.81 -6.15 -6.92
CA GLY A 86 15.36 -5.87 -5.60
C GLY A 86 14.79 -6.83 -4.56
N VAL A 87 15.55 -7.88 -4.24
CA VAL A 87 15.17 -8.86 -3.22
C VAL A 87 15.32 -8.26 -1.81
N SER A 88 16.32 -7.40 -1.63
CA SER A 88 16.53 -6.57 -0.45
C SER A 88 17.45 -5.39 -0.80
N ASN A 89 17.58 -4.40 0.09
CA ASN A 89 18.53 -3.29 -0.09
C ASN A 89 20.02 -3.73 -0.21
N SER A 90 20.32 -5.01 0.06
CA SER A 90 21.66 -5.62 -0.08
C SER A 90 21.80 -6.53 -1.30
N PHE A 91 20.70 -6.91 -1.94
CA PHE A 91 20.69 -8.03 -2.90
C PHE A 91 19.65 -7.84 -4.00
N GLU A 92 20.12 -7.91 -5.24
CA GLU A 92 19.31 -7.83 -6.44
C GLU A 92 19.61 -9.00 -7.38
N LEU A 93 18.56 -9.51 -8.01
CA LEU A 93 18.62 -10.57 -9.03
C LEU A 93 18.27 -9.96 -10.38
N GLY A 94 19.05 -10.32 -11.41
CA GLY A 94 18.81 -9.95 -12.79
C GLY A 94 18.74 -11.16 -13.72
N THR A 95 17.98 -11.05 -14.80
CA THR A 95 18.05 -11.96 -15.93
C THR A 95 17.90 -11.18 -17.24
N ARG A 96 18.57 -11.63 -18.32
CA ARG A 96 18.42 -11.07 -19.66
C ARG A 96 18.24 -12.16 -20.70
N VAL A 97 17.61 -11.81 -21.82
CA VAL A 97 17.66 -12.57 -23.07
C VAL A 97 18.20 -11.66 -24.17
N SER A 98 19.33 -12.03 -24.75
CA SER A 98 20.04 -11.30 -25.81
C SER A 98 19.47 -11.62 -27.18
N TYR A 99 19.31 -10.61 -28.04
CA TYR A 99 19.12 -10.73 -29.49
C TYR A 99 20.36 -10.18 -30.19
N LEU A 100 20.91 -10.92 -31.15
CA LEU A 100 22.04 -10.52 -31.97
C LEU A 100 21.62 -10.44 -33.44
N LEU A 101 22.41 -9.73 -34.22
CA LEU A 101 22.37 -9.68 -35.68
C LEU A 101 23.80 -9.43 -36.18
N ASN A 102 24.11 -9.59 -37.46
CA ASN A 102 25.31 -8.99 -38.06
C ASN A 102 25.02 -8.75 -39.55
N GLN A 103 25.63 -7.74 -40.15
CA GLN A 103 25.62 -7.46 -41.57
C GLN A 103 26.96 -6.81 -41.95
N VAL A 104 27.49 -7.13 -43.12
CA VAL A 104 28.67 -6.49 -43.69
C VAL A 104 28.29 -5.87 -45.02
N LYS A 105 28.86 -4.70 -45.31
CA LYS A 105 28.76 -4.07 -46.63
C LYS A 105 30.14 -3.79 -47.18
N ARG A 106 30.32 -3.94 -48.49
CA ARG A 106 31.52 -3.51 -49.22
C ARG A 106 31.15 -2.43 -50.20
N GLU A 107 31.77 -1.26 -50.05
CA GLU A 107 31.56 -0.11 -50.93
C GLU A 107 32.77 0.08 -51.86
N ASP A 108 32.45 0.42 -53.12
CA ASP A 108 33.32 0.92 -54.19
C ASP A 108 34.68 0.22 -54.39
N VAL A 109 34.72 -0.70 -55.37
CA VAL A 109 35.96 -1.31 -55.90
C VAL A 109 36.25 -0.74 -57.31
N GLY A 110 36.01 0.57 -57.49
CA GLY A 110 35.98 1.23 -58.80
C GLY A 110 34.75 0.83 -59.62
N ASN A 111 34.90 0.74 -60.94
CA ASN A 111 33.80 0.34 -61.86
C ASN A 111 33.40 -1.16 -61.74
N ARG A 112 33.75 -1.85 -60.64
CA ARG A 112 33.57 -3.29 -60.40
C ARG A 112 32.40 -3.56 -59.47
N LEU A 113 31.19 -3.51 -60.03
CA LEU A 113 29.94 -3.78 -59.30
C LEU A 113 29.83 -5.25 -58.85
N ASP A 114 30.58 -6.15 -59.49
CA ASP A 114 30.74 -7.59 -59.19
C ASP A 114 31.35 -7.87 -57.80
N ASN A 115 32.02 -6.88 -57.21
CA ASN A 115 32.70 -6.98 -55.90
C ASN A 115 32.10 -6.05 -54.82
N THR A 116 30.92 -5.48 -55.07
CA THR A 116 30.17 -4.65 -54.11
C THR A 116 28.87 -5.35 -53.72
N GLY A 117 28.48 -5.32 -52.44
CA GLY A 117 27.30 -6.04 -51.97
C GLY A 117 26.95 -5.78 -50.49
N ASP A 118 25.77 -6.27 -50.09
CA ASP A 118 25.25 -6.25 -48.73
C ASP A 118 25.09 -7.70 -48.23
N TRP A 119 26.01 -8.15 -47.36
CA TRP A 119 26.05 -9.50 -46.82
C TRP A 119 25.35 -9.59 -45.46
N ASN A 120 24.15 -10.17 -45.45
CA ASN A 120 23.39 -10.52 -44.24
C ASN A 120 24.06 -11.63 -43.41
N GLY A 121 24.45 -11.34 -42.17
CA GLY A 121 24.91 -12.34 -41.21
C GLY A 121 23.76 -13.11 -40.54
N ASP A 122 24.08 -13.84 -39.46
CA ASP A 122 23.09 -14.57 -38.66
C ASP A 122 22.43 -13.62 -37.63
N ASP A 123 21.11 -13.71 -37.49
CA ASP A 123 20.31 -12.88 -36.58
C ASP A 123 19.27 -13.69 -35.79
N GLY A 124 19.12 -13.37 -34.51
CA GLY A 124 18.29 -14.16 -33.59
C GLY A 124 18.66 -14.01 -32.12
N PHE A 125 17.91 -14.69 -31.26
CA PHE A 125 18.21 -14.74 -29.83
C PHE A 125 19.46 -15.59 -29.56
N SER A 126 20.50 -15.06 -28.90
CA SER A 126 21.77 -15.77 -28.67
C SER A 126 21.89 -16.40 -27.28
N GLU A 127 21.67 -15.62 -26.22
CA GLU A 127 21.94 -16.00 -24.84
C GLU A 127 20.75 -15.74 -23.90
N ALA A 128 20.70 -16.52 -22.82
CA ALA A 128 20.06 -16.13 -21.58
C ALA A 128 21.12 -15.90 -20.49
N GLY A 129 21.06 -14.74 -19.82
CA GLY A 129 21.97 -14.35 -18.74
C GLY A 129 21.30 -14.31 -17.38
N LEU A 130 22.06 -14.60 -16.33
CA LEU A 130 21.71 -14.43 -14.93
C LEU A 130 22.75 -13.55 -14.24
N PHE A 131 22.28 -12.57 -13.47
CA PHE A 131 23.09 -11.56 -12.81
C PHE A 131 22.70 -11.47 -11.34
N LEU A 132 23.68 -11.28 -10.46
CA LEU A 132 23.45 -11.06 -9.04
C LEU A 132 24.21 -9.81 -8.65
N LYS A 133 23.59 -8.84 -7.96
CA LYS A 133 24.33 -7.72 -7.33
C LYS A 133 24.21 -7.84 -5.82
N LEU A 134 25.36 -7.87 -5.15
CA LEU A 134 25.48 -8.00 -3.69
C LEU A 134 26.22 -6.78 -3.12
N ALA A 135 25.52 -5.95 -2.35
CA ALA A 135 26.12 -4.82 -1.66
C ALA A 135 26.75 -5.21 -0.33
N LEU A 136 28.00 -4.80 -0.15
CA LEU A 136 28.76 -5.05 1.07
C LEU A 136 28.49 -3.99 2.15
N ASN A 137 27.99 -2.82 1.74
CA ASN A 137 27.62 -1.71 2.63
C ASN A 137 26.29 -1.02 2.20
N PRO A 138 25.16 -1.75 2.20
CA PRO A 138 23.87 -1.27 1.68
C PRO A 138 23.38 0.03 2.32
N ASN A 139 23.65 0.23 3.61
CA ASN A 139 23.19 1.37 4.40
C ASN A 139 24.14 2.58 4.36
N ALA A 140 25.07 2.65 3.39
CA ALA A 140 25.97 3.78 3.26
C ALA A 140 25.24 5.01 2.69
N GLU A 141 25.59 6.21 3.17
CA GLU A 141 24.93 7.46 2.76
C GLU A 141 25.45 8.03 1.43
N SER A 142 26.71 7.74 1.07
CA SER A 142 27.36 8.41 -0.07
C SER A 142 28.51 7.63 -0.73
N PHE A 143 28.82 6.41 -0.29
CA PHE A 143 29.85 5.57 -0.91
C PHE A 143 29.48 4.09 -0.79
N TRP A 144 29.23 3.43 -1.91
CA TRP A 144 28.77 2.05 -1.97
C TRP A 144 29.81 1.15 -2.64
N PHE A 145 29.84 -0.10 -2.22
CA PHE A 145 30.75 -1.12 -2.71
C PHE A 145 30.00 -2.45 -2.84
N SER A 146 30.11 -3.08 -4.01
CA SER A 146 29.36 -4.29 -4.36
C SER A 146 30.20 -5.27 -5.16
N VAL A 147 29.75 -6.51 -5.19
CA VAL A 147 30.21 -7.52 -6.14
C VAL A 147 29.04 -7.95 -7.03
N MET A 148 29.35 -8.23 -8.30
CA MET A 148 28.36 -8.54 -9.31
C MET A 148 28.77 -9.74 -10.16
N PRO A 149 28.65 -10.98 -9.64
CA PRO A 149 28.87 -12.19 -10.44
C PRO A 149 27.72 -12.43 -11.42
N TRP A 150 28.04 -13.04 -12.55
CA TRP A 150 27.10 -13.35 -13.62
C TRP A 150 27.46 -14.64 -14.36
N ALA A 151 26.46 -15.24 -15.00
CA ALA A 151 26.62 -16.41 -15.87
C ALA A 151 25.65 -16.30 -17.07
N GLU A 152 26.13 -16.68 -18.24
CA GLU A 152 25.42 -16.59 -19.52
C GLU A 152 25.48 -17.93 -20.25
N PHE A 153 24.38 -18.32 -20.87
CA PHE A 153 24.20 -19.59 -21.54
C PHE A 153 23.67 -19.35 -22.95
N SER A 154 24.26 -19.97 -23.95
CA SER A 154 23.67 -20.00 -25.29
C SER A 154 22.27 -20.65 -25.26
N ILE A 155 21.30 -19.97 -25.85
CA ILE A 155 19.94 -20.47 -26.12
C ILE A 155 19.72 -20.80 -27.60
N TYR A 156 20.68 -20.47 -28.46
CA TYR A 156 20.70 -20.82 -29.88
C TYR A 156 22.12 -21.14 -30.31
N ASN A 157 22.30 -22.34 -30.84
CA ASN A 157 23.57 -22.80 -31.42
C ASN A 157 23.70 -22.27 -32.87
N GLY A 158 23.79 -20.94 -33.00
CA GLY A 158 24.08 -20.28 -34.28
C GLY A 158 25.49 -20.61 -34.73
N GLY A 159 25.63 -21.24 -35.89
CA GLY A 159 26.91 -21.78 -36.36
C GLY A 159 26.85 -22.37 -37.76
N ASP A 160 25.76 -23.07 -38.11
CA ASP A 160 25.57 -23.71 -39.43
C ASP A 160 24.59 -22.93 -40.34
N ASN A 161 24.82 -21.62 -40.50
CA ASN A 161 24.16 -20.87 -41.56
C ASN A 161 24.89 -21.15 -42.90
N ASN A 162 24.14 -21.55 -43.93
CA ASN A 162 24.70 -21.97 -45.24
C ASN A 162 25.07 -20.75 -46.08
N PHE A 163 26.19 -20.12 -45.70
CA PHE A 163 26.73 -18.90 -46.31
C PHE A 163 25.79 -17.70 -46.18
N VAL A 164 26.33 -16.53 -46.49
CA VAL A 164 25.53 -15.31 -46.56
C VAL A 164 24.77 -15.30 -47.88
N TYR A 165 23.44 -15.27 -47.81
CA TYR A 165 22.60 -14.98 -48.97
C TYR A 165 22.58 -13.47 -49.23
N ASN A 166 23.21 -13.07 -50.34
CA ASN A 166 23.01 -11.74 -50.91
C ASN A 166 21.58 -11.63 -51.50
N GLY A 167 21.02 -10.42 -51.51
CA GLY A 167 19.61 -10.17 -51.83
C GLY A 167 19.21 -10.31 -53.30
N ASP A 168 20.20 -10.37 -54.19
CA ASP A 168 20.06 -10.26 -55.65
C ASP A 168 20.85 -11.31 -56.47
N GLU A 169 21.08 -12.50 -55.86
CA GLU A 169 21.83 -13.68 -56.37
C GLU A 169 23.32 -13.73 -55.95
N TRP A 170 24.14 -14.56 -56.60
CA TRP A 170 25.52 -14.85 -56.19
C TRP A 170 26.49 -13.75 -56.68
N ASP A 171 26.73 -12.74 -55.85
CA ASP A 171 27.84 -11.78 -56.03
C ASP A 171 28.92 -11.99 -54.95
N GLY A 172 30.18 -11.91 -55.37
CA GLY A 172 31.32 -12.52 -54.67
C GLY A 172 32.00 -13.59 -55.52
N LEU A 173 32.53 -13.18 -56.68
CA LEU A 173 33.43 -13.98 -57.51
C LEU A 173 34.80 -13.97 -56.82
N TRP A 174 35.39 -15.13 -56.52
CA TRP A 174 36.69 -15.19 -55.82
C TRP A 174 37.70 -16.09 -56.55
N ASN A 175 38.78 -15.47 -57.03
CA ASN A 175 39.99 -16.11 -57.52
C ASN A 175 41.02 -16.31 -56.39
N THR A 176 41.97 -17.23 -56.59
CA THR A 176 43.03 -17.57 -55.60
C THR A 176 43.91 -16.41 -55.12
N ASP A 177 43.89 -15.28 -55.84
CA ASP A 177 44.76 -14.12 -55.60
C ASP A 177 43.97 -12.87 -55.13
N GLU A 178 42.70 -13.01 -54.77
CA GLU A 178 41.83 -11.89 -54.35
C GLU A 178 41.64 -11.81 -52.82
N PRO A 179 41.50 -10.61 -52.23
CA PRO A 179 41.36 -10.39 -50.79
C PRO A 179 40.00 -10.85 -50.27
N MET A 180 39.94 -12.12 -49.90
CA MET A 180 38.82 -12.71 -49.17
C MET A 180 38.81 -12.23 -47.72
N PHE A 181 37.75 -11.53 -47.34
CA PHE A 181 37.44 -11.15 -45.95
C PHE A 181 36.00 -11.52 -45.57
N GLN A 182 35.47 -12.55 -46.24
CA GLN A 182 34.04 -12.84 -46.31
C GLN A 182 33.74 -14.33 -46.47
N LEU A 183 34.08 -15.16 -45.48
CA LEU A 183 33.42 -16.46 -45.41
C LEU A 183 33.13 -16.88 -43.96
N ARG A 184 31.82 -16.83 -43.66
CA ARG A 184 31.19 -17.02 -42.35
C ARG A 184 31.40 -15.83 -41.39
N ARG A 185 30.34 -15.07 -41.16
CA ARG A 185 30.12 -14.31 -39.92
C ARG A 185 29.36 -15.24 -38.95
N PRO A 186 30.04 -16.03 -38.11
CA PRO A 186 29.34 -16.88 -37.14
C PRO A 186 28.59 -15.98 -36.15
N MET A 187 27.57 -16.51 -35.47
CA MET A 187 26.95 -15.76 -34.39
C MET A 187 27.99 -15.39 -33.33
N MET A 188 28.04 -14.10 -32.98
CA MET A 188 28.97 -13.55 -31.98
C MET A 188 28.50 -13.82 -30.54
N ASN A 189 27.87 -14.98 -30.34
CA ASN A 189 27.36 -15.48 -29.07
C ASN A 189 28.53 -15.68 -28.10
N ALA A 190 28.36 -15.31 -26.83
CA ALA A 190 29.30 -15.62 -25.75
C ALA A 190 29.60 -17.14 -25.63
N GLY A 191 28.70 -17.98 -26.13
CA GLY A 191 28.90 -19.40 -26.41
C GLY A 191 28.27 -20.34 -25.38
N SER A 192 28.80 -21.55 -25.27
CA SER A 192 28.13 -22.66 -24.57
C SER A 192 27.83 -22.36 -23.09
N MET A 193 28.80 -21.80 -22.38
CA MET A 193 28.63 -21.23 -21.04
C MET A 193 29.73 -20.21 -20.77
N SER A 194 29.35 -18.96 -20.54
CA SER A 194 30.23 -17.86 -20.14
C SER A 194 29.93 -17.41 -18.72
N PHE A 195 30.94 -16.87 -18.03
CA PHE A 195 30.75 -16.38 -16.66
C PHE A 195 31.78 -15.31 -16.30
N GLY A 196 31.47 -14.52 -15.27
CA GLY A 196 32.40 -13.52 -14.77
C GLY A 196 31.92 -12.87 -13.49
N GLY A 197 32.65 -11.84 -13.08
CA GLY A 197 32.18 -10.95 -12.04
C GLY A 197 32.95 -9.65 -11.97
N ASP A 198 32.22 -8.59 -11.63
CA ASP A 198 32.76 -7.25 -11.42
C ASP A 198 32.74 -6.89 -9.93
N ILE A 199 33.76 -6.15 -9.49
CA ILE A 199 33.77 -5.39 -8.24
C ILE A 199 33.37 -3.96 -8.61
N LEU A 200 32.38 -3.42 -7.91
CA LEU A 200 31.74 -2.14 -8.20
C LEU A 200 31.95 -1.18 -7.02
N ALA A 201 32.31 0.06 -7.31
CA ALA A 201 32.34 1.15 -6.35
C ALA A 201 31.54 2.34 -6.89
N THR A 202 30.81 3.05 -6.03
CA THR A 202 30.09 4.27 -6.41
C THR A 202 30.23 5.32 -5.32
N LYS A 203 30.59 6.54 -5.70
CA LYS A 203 30.70 7.71 -4.83
C LYS A 203 29.73 8.79 -5.29
N ASP A 204 28.85 9.22 -4.39
CA ASP A 204 27.99 10.37 -4.60
C ASP A 204 28.63 11.62 -3.98
N PHE A 205 28.65 12.72 -4.74
CA PHE A 205 29.14 14.04 -4.37
C PHE A 205 28.00 15.09 -4.33
N GLY A 206 26.74 14.65 -4.33
CA GLY A 206 25.51 15.46 -4.26
C GLY A 206 25.06 16.02 -5.60
N ALA A 207 25.98 16.63 -6.36
CA ALA A 207 25.70 17.12 -7.71
C ALA A 207 26.09 16.13 -8.82
N VAL A 208 26.95 15.15 -8.52
CA VAL A 208 27.54 14.20 -9.46
C VAL A 208 27.73 12.87 -8.73
N ALA A 209 27.42 11.76 -9.39
CA ALA A 209 27.84 10.42 -8.99
C ALA A 209 29.00 9.93 -9.88
N LEU A 210 29.95 9.21 -9.28
CA LEU A 210 31.08 8.57 -9.95
C LEU A 210 31.05 7.07 -9.67
N HIS A 211 31.28 6.27 -10.71
CA HIS A 211 31.20 4.81 -10.68
C HIS A 211 32.52 4.24 -11.19
N VAL A 212 33.09 3.27 -10.46
CA VAL A 212 34.35 2.60 -10.83
C VAL A 212 34.15 1.10 -10.71
N ASN A 213 34.34 0.40 -11.82
CA ASN A 213 34.03 -1.03 -11.94
C ASN A 213 35.27 -1.74 -12.49
N ALA A 214 35.59 -2.92 -11.94
CA ALA A 214 36.69 -3.76 -12.44
C ALA A 214 36.31 -5.24 -12.34
N GLY A 215 36.53 -6.02 -13.39
CA GLY A 215 36.04 -7.39 -13.47
C GLY A 215 36.98 -8.34 -14.20
N TYR A 216 36.74 -9.62 -13.97
CA TYR A 216 37.31 -10.72 -14.75
C TYR A 216 36.15 -11.51 -15.36
N HIS A 217 36.18 -11.64 -16.69
CA HIS A 217 35.17 -12.32 -17.49
C HIS A 217 35.85 -13.48 -18.22
N TYR A 218 35.12 -14.57 -18.42
CA TYR A 218 35.58 -15.73 -19.20
C TYR A 218 34.48 -16.10 -20.19
N PHE A 219 34.82 -16.04 -21.46
CA PHE A 219 33.95 -16.40 -22.57
C PHE A 219 34.41 -17.70 -23.21
N LYS A 220 33.46 -18.54 -23.63
CA LYS A 220 33.75 -19.80 -24.33
C LYS A 220 32.81 -20.01 -25.51
N GLN A 221 33.27 -19.59 -26.68
CA GLN A 221 32.59 -19.70 -27.95
C GLN A 221 32.86 -21.09 -28.57
N ASN A 222 31.89 -21.63 -29.31
CA ASN A 222 32.01 -22.89 -30.04
C ASN A 222 31.63 -22.65 -31.50
N PHE A 223 32.43 -23.18 -32.43
CA PHE A 223 32.26 -23.00 -33.87
C PHE A 223 32.33 -24.35 -34.57
N THR A 224 31.18 -24.88 -34.99
CA THR A 224 31.06 -26.11 -35.78
C THR A 224 30.59 -25.79 -37.20
N PHE A 225 31.36 -26.13 -38.23
CA PHE A 225 31.04 -25.83 -39.63
C PHE A 225 31.84 -26.62 -40.68
N THR A 226 31.31 -26.71 -41.91
CA THR A 226 32.10 -27.09 -43.09
C THR A 226 32.66 -25.86 -43.81
N ASP A 227 33.97 -25.73 -43.83
CA ASP A 227 34.74 -24.82 -44.68
C ASP A 227 34.83 -25.37 -46.12
N ARG A 228 34.87 -24.49 -47.14
CA ARG A 228 34.88 -24.85 -48.56
C ARG A 228 35.78 -23.92 -49.38
N ARG A 229 36.65 -24.50 -50.20
CA ARG A 229 37.51 -23.79 -51.15
C ARG A 229 36.98 -23.93 -52.58
N PHE A 230 37.00 -22.86 -53.34
CA PHE A 230 36.48 -22.76 -54.70
C PHE A 230 37.60 -22.63 -55.76
N ASP A 231 37.27 -22.91 -57.01
CA ASP A 231 38.07 -22.51 -58.17
C ASP A 231 37.46 -21.30 -58.91
N ALA A 232 38.20 -20.75 -59.87
CA ALA A 232 37.78 -19.66 -60.76
C ALA A 232 36.58 -20.02 -61.70
N SER A 233 35.92 -21.15 -61.48
CA SER A 233 34.68 -21.57 -62.15
C SER A 233 33.59 -21.96 -61.14
N HIS A 234 33.78 -21.57 -59.87
CA HIS A 234 32.89 -21.77 -58.71
C HIS A 234 32.63 -23.24 -58.35
N ASN A 235 33.50 -24.16 -58.77
CA ASN A 235 33.45 -25.54 -58.29
C ASN A 235 34.10 -25.61 -56.91
N VAL A 236 33.48 -26.34 -55.98
CA VAL A 236 34.11 -26.69 -54.70
C VAL A 236 35.26 -27.67 -54.98
N ILE A 237 36.50 -27.25 -54.72
CA ILE A 237 37.73 -28.03 -54.96
C ILE A 237 38.37 -28.59 -53.68
N ALA A 238 37.95 -28.13 -52.50
CA ALA A 238 38.26 -28.77 -51.21
C ALA A 238 37.20 -28.39 -50.17
N THR A 239 37.08 -29.21 -49.12
CA THR A 239 36.23 -28.96 -47.95
C THR A 239 36.94 -29.44 -46.69
N GLU A 240 36.72 -28.76 -45.57
CA GLU A 240 37.26 -29.11 -44.25
C GLU A 240 36.14 -28.94 -43.21
N ASP A 241 35.87 -29.95 -42.40
CA ASP A 241 34.94 -29.83 -41.27
C ASP A 241 35.72 -29.32 -40.06
N VAL A 242 35.33 -28.16 -39.55
CA VAL A 242 35.89 -27.46 -38.38
C VAL A 242 34.92 -27.63 -37.21
N ASP A 243 35.42 -28.04 -36.05
CA ASP A 243 34.65 -28.10 -34.80
C ASP A 243 35.58 -27.70 -33.64
N MET A 244 35.54 -26.43 -33.26
CA MET A 244 36.53 -25.83 -32.36
C MET A 244 35.89 -24.93 -31.29
N ASP A 245 36.55 -24.88 -30.13
CA ASP A 245 36.23 -23.95 -29.05
C ASP A 245 37.24 -22.80 -29.01
N VAL A 246 36.77 -21.59 -28.69
CA VAL A 246 37.61 -20.40 -28.45
C VAL A 246 37.34 -19.88 -27.05
N GLU A 247 38.40 -19.76 -26.26
CA GLU A 247 38.33 -19.39 -24.85
C GLU A 247 39.02 -18.04 -24.61
N ASP A 248 38.22 -17.03 -24.26
CA ASP A 248 38.64 -15.64 -24.07
C ASP A 248 38.50 -15.21 -22.60
N PRO A 249 39.57 -15.32 -21.80
CA PRO A 249 39.68 -14.68 -20.50
C PRO A 249 39.98 -13.18 -20.67
N VAL A 250 39.12 -12.34 -20.11
CA VAL A 250 39.11 -10.89 -20.32
C VAL A 250 39.21 -10.16 -18.98
N VAL A 251 40.11 -9.18 -18.91
CA VAL A 251 40.14 -8.18 -17.82
C VAL A 251 39.35 -6.96 -18.26
N ARG A 252 38.44 -6.48 -17.41
CA ARG A 252 37.62 -5.29 -17.66
C ARG A 252 37.89 -4.22 -16.60
N ALA A 253 37.96 -2.97 -17.03
CA ALA A 253 37.79 -1.81 -16.15
C ALA A 253 36.84 -0.79 -16.78
N ALA A 254 36.00 -0.14 -15.98
CA ALA A 254 35.11 0.91 -16.44
C ALA A 254 34.99 2.06 -15.43
N LEU A 255 34.78 3.27 -15.97
CA LEU A 255 34.58 4.52 -15.25
C LEU A 255 33.31 5.18 -15.75
N GLY A 256 32.31 5.32 -14.87
CA GLY A 256 31.05 6.02 -15.15
C GLY A 256 30.95 7.34 -14.39
N ILE A 257 30.29 8.33 -15.00
CA ILE A 257 29.88 9.58 -14.35
C ILE A 257 28.41 9.87 -14.66
N GLU A 258 27.63 10.25 -13.65
CA GLU A 258 26.24 10.70 -13.79
C GLU A 258 26.07 12.09 -13.17
N TYR A 259 25.37 12.97 -13.89
CA TYR A 259 24.95 14.31 -13.45
C TYR A 259 23.42 14.37 -13.38
N PRO A 260 22.81 14.01 -12.23
CA PRO A 260 21.37 13.99 -12.06
C PRO A 260 20.78 15.39 -11.98
N MET A 261 19.82 15.66 -12.87
CA MET A 261 18.89 16.80 -12.80
C MET A 261 17.46 16.26 -12.66
N ASN A 262 16.50 17.13 -12.35
CA ASN A 262 15.12 16.78 -11.97
C ASN A 262 14.48 15.59 -12.73
N LYS A 263 14.33 15.68 -14.05
CA LYS A 263 13.77 14.60 -14.91
C LYS A 263 14.75 14.12 -15.99
N THR A 264 16.02 14.44 -15.83
CA THR A 264 17.04 14.15 -16.83
C THR A 264 18.39 13.96 -16.16
N THR A 265 19.07 12.85 -16.41
CA THR A 265 20.45 12.61 -15.95
C THR A 265 21.36 12.56 -17.16
N LEU A 266 22.36 13.43 -17.22
CA LEU A 266 23.43 13.31 -18.22
C LEU A 266 24.46 12.32 -17.70
N PHE A 267 25.01 11.47 -18.57
CA PHE A 267 26.01 10.50 -18.16
C PHE A 267 27.08 10.27 -19.21
N ALA A 268 28.20 9.70 -18.80
CA ALA A 268 29.19 9.12 -19.69
C ALA A 268 29.87 7.92 -19.03
N GLU A 269 30.13 6.88 -19.80
CA GLU A 269 30.95 5.75 -19.39
C GLU A 269 32.18 5.63 -20.29
N VAL A 270 33.31 5.21 -19.71
CA VAL A 270 34.49 4.73 -20.44
C VAL A 270 34.73 3.29 -20.01
N GLU A 271 34.85 2.38 -20.97
CA GLU A 271 35.16 0.97 -20.74
C GLU A 271 36.49 0.62 -21.42
N TRP A 272 37.32 -0.16 -20.73
CA TRP A 272 38.48 -0.86 -21.28
C TRP A 272 38.32 -2.36 -21.04
N ARG A 273 38.55 -3.15 -22.09
CA ARG A 273 38.62 -4.62 -22.07
C ARG A 273 39.95 -5.06 -22.65
N HIS A 274 40.60 -6.01 -21.98
CA HIS A 274 41.86 -6.61 -22.39
C HIS A 274 41.72 -8.13 -22.50
N PHE A 275 41.92 -8.66 -23.71
CA PHE A 275 41.76 -10.08 -24.04
C PHE A 275 43.10 -10.82 -23.86
N LEU A 276 43.24 -11.56 -22.76
CA LEU A 276 44.52 -12.12 -22.30
C LEU A 276 45.11 -13.20 -23.23
N ASN A 277 44.30 -13.81 -24.10
CA ASN A 277 44.68 -14.87 -25.03
C ASN A 277 44.83 -14.39 -26.50
N ARG A 278 44.67 -13.09 -26.78
CA ARG A 278 44.67 -12.53 -28.15
C ARG A 278 45.96 -11.73 -28.43
N ASP A 279 47.13 -12.28 -28.11
CA ASP A 279 48.42 -11.58 -28.09
C ASP A 279 49.15 -11.50 -29.45
N PHE A 280 48.42 -11.18 -30.53
CA PHE A 280 48.93 -11.16 -31.90
C PHE A 280 49.18 -9.75 -32.46
N GLU A 281 50.18 -9.65 -33.34
CA GLU A 281 50.60 -8.43 -34.07
C GLU A 281 51.17 -8.87 -35.42
N GLU A 282 50.65 -8.35 -36.55
CA GLU A 282 51.10 -8.75 -37.90
C GLU A 282 52.34 -7.99 -38.40
N GLY A 283 53.00 -7.21 -37.53
CA GLY A 283 54.21 -6.44 -37.84
C GLY A 283 53.93 -5.01 -38.32
N ASP A 284 52.68 -4.56 -38.24
CA ASP A 284 52.22 -3.20 -38.53
C ASP A 284 52.20 -2.29 -37.29
N GLY A 285 52.37 -2.86 -36.09
CA GLY A 285 52.33 -2.18 -34.79
C GLY A 285 50.92 -2.01 -34.20
N GLU A 286 49.85 -2.51 -34.84
CA GLU A 286 48.51 -2.49 -34.25
C GLU A 286 48.32 -3.68 -33.30
N ARG A 287 47.59 -3.45 -32.20
CA ARG A 287 47.31 -4.46 -31.17
C ARG A 287 45.83 -4.44 -30.84
N PHE A 288 45.17 -5.57 -31.05
CA PHE A 288 43.72 -5.71 -30.98
C PHE A 288 43.25 -6.43 -29.69
N ASP A 289 44.19 -6.75 -28.79
CA ASP A 289 43.91 -7.25 -27.43
C ASP A 289 43.25 -6.20 -26.53
N ASP A 290 43.43 -4.91 -26.82
CA ASP A 290 42.88 -3.79 -26.07
C ASP A 290 41.71 -3.08 -26.79
N CYS A 291 40.51 -3.21 -26.24
CA CYS A 291 39.31 -2.47 -26.67
C CYS A 291 39.01 -1.33 -25.69
N ILE A 292 38.96 -0.08 -26.17
CA ILE A 292 38.57 1.09 -25.36
C ILE A 292 37.39 1.81 -25.99
N GLN A 293 36.30 1.99 -25.23
CA GLN A 293 35.05 2.57 -25.70
C GLN A 293 34.58 3.71 -24.79
N ILE A 294 34.05 4.79 -25.38
CA ILE A 294 33.43 5.92 -24.67
C ILE A 294 31.95 5.99 -25.06
N ALA A 295 31.05 6.05 -24.07
CA ALA A 295 29.60 6.06 -24.26
C ALA A 295 28.92 7.22 -23.49
N PRO A 296 28.79 8.42 -24.08
CA PRO A 296 28.04 9.54 -23.50
C PRO A 296 26.53 9.42 -23.78
N GLY A 297 25.68 9.77 -22.82
CA GLY A 297 24.23 9.68 -22.98
C GLY A 297 23.41 10.56 -22.06
N ALA A 298 22.09 10.45 -22.20
CA ALA A 298 21.10 11.12 -21.37
C ALA A 298 19.94 10.18 -21.03
N ARG A 299 19.62 10.09 -19.74
CA ARG A 299 18.43 9.42 -19.19
C ARG A 299 17.31 10.42 -19.01
N PHE A 300 16.09 10.06 -19.38
CA PHE A 300 14.86 10.81 -19.11
C PHE A 300 13.98 9.99 -18.18
N THR A 301 13.52 10.58 -17.07
CA THR A 301 12.69 9.91 -16.07
C THR A 301 11.28 10.51 -16.02
N PHE A 302 10.28 9.65 -15.82
CA PHE A 302 8.87 10.02 -15.81
C PHE A 302 8.21 9.51 -14.52
N ASP A 303 7.26 10.29 -13.99
CA ASP A 303 6.61 10.04 -12.68
C ASP A 303 5.79 8.74 -12.64
N SER A 304 5.59 8.10 -13.80
CA SER A 304 4.90 6.82 -13.96
C SER A 304 5.77 5.58 -13.69
N GLY A 305 7.04 5.75 -13.31
CA GLY A 305 8.03 4.65 -13.21
C GLY A 305 8.69 4.30 -14.55
N PHE A 306 8.32 4.97 -15.64
CA PHE A 306 8.98 4.82 -16.94
C PHE A 306 10.25 5.68 -17.03
N ALA A 307 11.26 5.18 -17.72
CA ALA A 307 12.49 5.91 -18.05
C ALA A 307 13.03 5.52 -19.43
N MET A 308 13.85 6.40 -20.02
CA MET A 308 14.47 6.17 -21.32
C MET A 308 15.91 6.69 -21.34
N ASP A 309 16.88 5.87 -21.72
CA ASP A 309 18.25 6.34 -22.03
C ASP A 309 18.41 6.49 -23.55
N ILE A 310 19.04 7.58 -23.99
CA ILE A 310 19.61 7.73 -25.33
C ILE A 310 21.12 7.87 -25.18
N THR A 311 21.89 7.02 -25.85
CA THR A 311 23.35 6.94 -25.67
C THR A 311 24.10 6.95 -26.98
N GLY A 312 25.08 7.84 -27.14
CA GLY A 312 26.10 7.70 -28.18
C GLY A 312 27.21 6.73 -27.78
N SER A 313 28.05 6.35 -28.74
CA SER A 313 29.23 5.51 -28.52
C SER A 313 30.31 5.84 -29.53
N TYR A 314 31.56 5.74 -29.09
CA TYR A 314 32.74 5.79 -29.95
C TYR A 314 33.81 4.82 -29.43
N CYS A 315 34.31 3.94 -30.30
CA CYS A 315 35.45 3.08 -29.99
C CYS A 315 36.77 3.75 -30.38
N ILE A 316 37.75 3.74 -29.49
CA ILE A 316 39.07 4.36 -29.74
C ILE A 316 39.96 3.42 -30.56
N SER A 317 39.94 2.11 -30.26
CA SER A 317 40.70 1.10 -31.02
C SER A 317 40.23 1.01 -32.48
N SER A 318 41.13 0.54 -33.35
CA SER A 318 40.84 0.26 -34.76
C SER A 318 40.01 -1.01 -34.87
N PHE A 319 38.95 -0.97 -35.65
CA PHE A 319 38.27 -2.19 -36.06
C PHE A 319 39.04 -2.82 -37.22
N ASP A 320 39.35 -4.11 -37.11
CA ASP A 320 39.87 -4.89 -38.23
C ASP A 320 38.90 -6.05 -38.55
N PRO A 321 38.27 -6.06 -39.75
CA PRO A 321 37.36 -7.13 -40.17
C PRO A 321 38.02 -8.49 -40.38
N GLU A 322 39.36 -8.61 -40.33
CA GLU A 322 40.05 -9.91 -40.37
C GLU A 322 39.74 -10.79 -39.15
N TYR A 323 39.46 -10.18 -37.99
CA TYR A 323 39.13 -10.87 -36.73
C TYR A 323 37.68 -11.37 -36.66
N ASN A 324 37.14 -11.84 -37.79
CA ASN A 324 35.82 -12.45 -37.90
C ASN A 324 35.78 -13.63 -38.90
N ASP A 325 36.87 -13.92 -39.61
CA ASP A 325 36.94 -14.85 -40.75
C ASP A 325 37.41 -16.27 -40.36
N LEU A 326 37.72 -16.52 -39.08
CA LEU A 326 38.12 -17.86 -38.56
C LEU A 326 39.29 -18.50 -39.34
N GLY A 327 40.17 -17.66 -39.89
CA GLY A 327 41.34 -18.04 -40.68
C GLY A 327 41.05 -18.45 -42.13
N HIS A 328 39.78 -18.44 -42.56
CA HIS A 328 39.34 -18.91 -43.86
C HIS A 328 40.15 -18.33 -45.05
N ARG A 329 40.61 -17.08 -44.97
CA ARG A 329 41.56 -16.46 -45.92
C ARG A 329 42.74 -17.36 -46.30
N TYR A 330 43.33 -18.07 -45.33
CA TYR A 330 44.46 -18.97 -45.55
C TYR A 330 44.03 -20.32 -46.13
N PHE A 331 42.83 -20.80 -45.76
CA PHE A 331 42.28 -22.07 -46.27
C PHE A 331 42.15 -22.05 -47.80
N GLN A 332 41.70 -20.94 -48.40
CA GLN A 332 41.59 -20.89 -49.87
C GLN A 332 42.91 -20.63 -50.60
N GLN A 333 43.89 -20.00 -49.96
CA GLN A 333 45.29 -20.05 -50.42
C GLN A 333 45.87 -21.48 -50.39
N GLY A 334 45.13 -22.44 -49.84
CA GLY A 334 45.50 -23.85 -49.78
C GLY A 334 46.36 -24.22 -48.57
N VAL A 335 46.36 -23.36 -47.55
CA VAL A 335 47.00 -23.61 -46.26
C VAL A 335 46.00 -24.28 -45.33
N THR A 336 46.31 -25.50 -44.89
CA THR A 336 45.58 -26.13 -43.77
C THR A 336 46.05 -25.49 -42.47
N GLN A 337 45.10 -25.00 -41.67
CA GLN A 337 45.36 -24.37 -40.37
C GLN A 337 45.01 -25.31 -39.22
N THR A 338 45.60 -25.08 -38.05
CA THR A 338 45.14 -25.68 -36.79
C THR A 338 43.96 -24.91 -36.19
N ASP A 339 43.21 -25.53 -35.28
CA ASP A 339 42.16 -24.84 -34.52
C ASP A 339 42.71 -23.63 -33.73
N GLU A 340 43.96 -23.71 -33.24
CA GLU A 340 44.67 -22.62 -32.56
C GLU A 340 45.10 -21.48 -33.52
N GLU A 341 45.27 -21.76 -34.81
CA GLU A 341 45.47 -20.76 -35.85
C GLU A 341 44.15 -20.12 -36.27
N ARG A 342 43.07 -20.89 -36.38
CA ARG A 342 41.71 -20.39 -36.68
C ARG A 342 41.14 -19.56 -35.52
N ALA A 343 41.37 -19.97 -34.28
CA ALA A 343 40.91 -19.29 -33.06
C ALA A 343 41.43 -17.86 -32.92
N ARG A 344 42.64 -17.56 -33.43
CA ARG A 344 43.18 -16.19 -33.43
C ARG A 344 42.29 -15.21 -34.20
N TYR A 345 41.73 -15.65 -35.32
CA TYR A 345 40.84 -14.89 -36.20
C TYR A 345 39.34 -15.12 -35.92
N ALA A 346 39.01 -15.70 -34.76
CA ALA A 346 37.63 -15.84 -34.32
C ALA A 346 37.05 -14.48 -33.93
N PRO A 347 35.72 -14.28 -34.08
CA PRO A 347 35.04 -13.07 -33.60
C PRO A 347 35.36 -12.83 -32.11
N PHE A 348 35.25 -11.57 -31.70
CA PHE A 348 35.26 -11.25 -30.27
C PHE A 348 33.91 -11.65 -29.62
N PRO A 349 33.92 -12.17 -28.38
CA PRO A 349 32.72 -12.40 -27.60
C PRO A 349 31.82 -11.16 -27.52
N ASN A 350 30.55 -11.31 -27.89
CA ASN A 350 29.55 -10.23 -27.95
C ASN A 350 29.88 -9.08 -28.91
N GLY A 351 30.70 -9.31 -29.94
CA GLY A 351 31.01 -8.32 -30.97
C GLY A 351 32.21 -7.42 -30.69
N TYR A 352 32.83 -6.95 -31.77
CA TYR A 352 33.80 -5.86 -31.69
C TYR A 352 33.08 -4.57 -31.28
N ALA A 353 33.68 -3.75 -30.41
CA ALA A 353 33.10 -2.45 -30.04
C ALA A 353 33.04 -1.54 -31.27
N PRO A 354 31.87 -0.97 -31.61
CA PRO A 354 31.67 -0.39 -32.93
C PRO A 354 32.37 0.96 -32.99
N LYS A 355 32.91 1.34 -34.15
CA LYS A 355 33.64 2.60 -34.26
C LYS A 355 32.76 3.78 -33.86
N TYR A 356 31.50 3.76 -34.29
CA TYR A 356 30.44 4.68 -33.87
C TYR A 356 29.22 3.91 -33.40
N GLY A 357 28.38 4.51 -32.55
CA GLY A 357 27.05 3.96 -32.31
C GLY A 357 26.08 4.83 -31.51
N LEU A 358 24.84 4.36 -31.43
CA LEU A 358 23.65 4.97 -30.86
C LEU A 358 22.78 3.87 -30.22
N GLY A 359 22.45 4.01 -28.94
CA GLY A 359 21.54 3.12 -28.23
C GLY A 359 20.32 3.83 -27.66
N ILE A 360 19.22 3.08 -27.57
CA ILE A 360 17.97 3.47 -26.93
C ILE A 360 17.59 2.37 -25.94
N ASN A 361 17.41 2.76 -24.68
CA ASN A 361 16.95 1.86 -23.62
C ASN A 361 15.59 2.35 -23.16
N LEU A 362 14.58 1.48 -23.12
CA LEU A 362 13.27 1.75 -22.54
C LEU A 362 13.14 0.95 -21.25
N MET A 363 12.85 1.61 -20.14
CA MET A 363 12.83 1.01 -18.80
C MET A 363 11.51 1.31 -18.11
N TYR A 364 11.01 0.37 -17.33
CA TYR A 364 9.85 0.56 -16.47
C TYR A 364 10.11 -0.12 -15.12
N THR A 365 10.00 0.64 -14.04
CA THR A 365 10.15 0.15 -12.67
C THR A 365 8.86 0.36 -11.90
N VAL A 366 8.43 -0.66 -11.18
CA VAL A 366 7.25 -0.65 -10.31
C VAL A 366 7.61 -1.22 -8.94
N ASP A 367 7.06 -0.63 -7.88
CA ASP A 367 7.13 -1.21 -6.55
C ASP A 367 6.07 -2.31 -6.40
N THR A 368 6.53 -3.54 -6.17
CA THR A 368 5.66 -4.71 -5.93
C THR A 368 5.37 -4.95 -4.46
N SER A 369 5.98 -4.18 -3.55
CA SER A 369 5.65 -4.14 -2.12
C SER A 369 4.52 -3.14 -1.79
N ALA A 370 4.33 -2.13 -2.67
CA ALA A 370 3.26 -1.15 -2.56
C ALA A 370 1.87 -1.80 -2.70
N HIS A 371 1.18 -1.96 -1.56
CA HIS A 371 -0.16 -2.56 -1.47
C HIS A 371 -1.02 -1.70 -0.53
N PRO A 372 -2.34 -1.56 -0.77
CA PRO A 372 -3.20 -0.77 0.09
C PRO A 372 -3.25 -1.38 1.51
N SER A 373 -2.94 -0.54 2.50
CA SER A 373 -3.12 -0.85 3.92
C SER A 373 -4.59 -0.87 4.30
N VAL A 374 -4.96 -1.77 5.21
CA VAL A 374 -6.31 -1.83 5.78
C VAL A 374 -6.30 -1.08 7.11
N PHE A 375 -6.94 0.09 7.13
CA PHE A 375 -7.22 0.82 8.36
C PHE A 375 -8.56 0.38 8.93
N SER A 376 -8.62 0.14 10.23
CA SER A 376 -9.83 -0.24 10.95
C SER A 376 -9.81 0.32 12.37
N GLY A 377 -10.97 0.41 13.02
CA GLY A 377 -11.07 0.90 14.39
C GLY A 377 -12.49 1.29 14.75
N THR A 378 -12.67 1.82 15.95
CA THR A 378 -13.96 2.26 16.49
C THR A 378 -14.06 3.78 16.63
N VAL A 379 -15.26 4.31 16.43
CA VAL A 379 -15.62 5.69 16.83
C VAL A 379 -16.53 5.64 18.05
N LYS A 380 -16.21 6.40 19.11
CA LYS A 380 -16.92 6.39 20.39
C LYS A 380 -17.19 7.78 20.97
N ASP A 381 -18.19 7.87 21.84
CA ASP A 381 -18.43 9.03 22.70
C ASP A 381 -17.31 9.16 23.74
N ALA A 382 -16.72 10.34 23.88
CA ALA A 382 -15.61 10.60 24.79
C ALA A 382 -15.97 10.55 26.29
N VAL A 383 -17.27 10.60 26.64
CA VAL A 383 -17.78 10.63 28.02
C VAL A 383 -18.48 9.32 28.38
N THR A 384 -19.39 8.82 27.55
CA THR A 384 -20.12 7.57 27.83
C THR A 384 -19.34 6.32 27.42
N GLY A 385 -18.41 6.44 26.46
CA GLY A 385 -17.70 5.31 25.87
C GLY A 385 -18.54 4.47 24.91
N GLU A 386 -19.78 4.87 24.63
CA GLU A 386 -20.68 4.20 23.70
C GLU A 386 -20.20 4.37 22.24
N THR A 387 -20.52 3.38 21.40
CA THR A 387 -20.13 3.36 19.99
C THR A 387 -21.02 4.26 19.14
N LEU A 388 -20.41 5.05 18.26
CA LEU A 388 -21.13 6.04 17.44
C LEU A 388 -21.33 5.58 16.00
N ALA A 389 -22.50 5.89 15.45
CA ALA A 389 -22.74 5.94 14.02
C ALA A 389 -22.11 7.23 13.46
N ALA A 390 -21.03 7.09 12.70
CA ALA A 390 -20.14 8.18 12.27
C ALA A 390 -19.66 7.93 10.84
N THR A 391 -19.15 8.98 10.19
CA THR A 391 -18.48 8.90 8.89
C THR A 391 -17.01 9.25 9.04
N VAL A 392 -16.13 8.38 8.53
CA VAL A 392 -14.69 8.61 8.41
C VAL A 392 -14.38 8.94 6.95
N SER A 393 -13.88 10.13 6.67
CA SER A 393 -13.60 10.63 5.32
C SER A 393 -12.17 11.15 5.17
N PHE A 394 -11.75 11.37 3.92
CA PHE A 394 -10.36 11.68 3.56
C PHE A 394 -10.27 12.94 2.67
N PRO A 395 -10.49 14.16 3.24
CA PRO A 395 -10.53 15.39 2.47
C PRO A 395 -9.23 15.62 1.68
N GLY A 396 -9.36 15.86 0.38
CA GLY A 396 -8.23 16.07 -0.53
C GLY A 396 -7.68 14.80 -1.18
N SER A 397 -8.28 13.63 -0.93
CA SER A 397 -8.02 12.39 -1.69
C SER A 397 -9.25 11.96 -2.47
N ASP A 398 -9.05 11.10 -3.48
CA ASP A 398 -10.13 10.46 -4.24
C ASP A 398 -10.71 9.20 -3.53
N VAL A 399 -10.26 8.87 -2.31
CA VAL A 399 -10.71 7.69 -1.57
C VAL A 399 -12.11 7.91 -0.99
N GLN A 400 -12.99 6.93 -1.22
CA GLN A 400 -14.33 6.92 -0.65
C GLN A 400 -14.27 6.71 0.87
N GLY A 401 -14.92 7.60 1.63
CA GLY A 401 -15.06 7.48 3.08
C GLY A 401 -15.87 6.24 3.52
N ALA A 402 -15.66 5.82 4.76
CA ALA A 402 -16.32 4.68 5.39
C ALA A 402 -17.28 5.16 6.50
N GLY A 403 -18.51 4.66 6.49
CA GLY A 403 -19.41 4.75 7.65
C GLY A 403 -19.04 3.71 8.70
N THR A 404 -19.32 3.99 9.98
CA THR A 404 -19.21 2.99 11.05
C THR A 404 -20.45 2.10 11.11
N ASP A 405 -20.27 0.86 11.54
CA ASP A 405 -21.38 -0.02 11.95
C ASP A 405 -22.03 0.50 13.25
N ALA A 406 -23.35 0.67 13.24
CA ALA A 406 -24.08 1.30 14.35
C ALA A 406 -24.11 0.48 15.66
N ALA A 407 -23.81 -0.83 15.61
CA ALA A 407 -23.83 -1.70 16.80
C ALA A 407 -22.44 -1.88 17.44
N SER A 408 -21.36 -1.66 16.68
CA SER A 408 -19.97 -1.88 17.12
C SER A 408 -19.08 -0.64 17.00
N GLY A 409 -19.55 0.42 16.35
CA GLY A 409 -18.78 1.63 16.04
C GLY A 409 -17.63 1.40 15.06
N MET A 410 -17.52 0.19 14.48
CA MET A 410 -16.40 -0.23 13.65
C MET A 410 -16.45 0.40 12.26
N TYR A 411 -15.34 0.97 11.81
CA TYR A 411 -15.11 1.28 10.39
C TYR A 411 -13.99 0.41 9.81
N THR A 412 -13.91 0.31 8.49
CA THR A 412 -12.77 -0.28 7.77
C THR A 412 -12.62 0.40 6.42
N VAL A 413 -11.39 0.71 6.03
CA VAL A 413 -11.04 1.37 4.77
C VAL A 413 -9.72 0.81 4.23
N GLN A 414 -9.54 0.84 2.91
CA GLN A 414 -8.26 0.58 2.25
C GLN A 414 -7.65 1.90 1.79
N LEU A 415 -6.38 2.13 2.12
CA LEU A 415 -5.62 3.33 1.80
C LEU A 415 -4.27 2.92 1.22
N ASP A 416 -3.89 3.50 0.09
CA ASP A 416 -2.53 3.37 -0.45
C ASP A 416 -1.53 4.10 0.47
N GLU A 417 -0.25 3.81 0.34
CA GLU A 417 0.81 4.44 1.14
C GLU A 417 0.85 5.96 0.93
N GLY A 418 0.93 6.72 2.03
CA GLY A 418 1.00 8.19 1.97
C GLY A 418 0.41 8.91 3.19
N MET A 419 0.29 10.24 3.09
CA MET A 419 -0.24 11.08 4.17
C MET A 419 -1.73 11.37 3.95
N TYR A 420 -2.58 10.90 4.87
CA TYR A 420 -4.03 11.09 4.80
C TYR A 420 -4.54 11.88 6.00
N THR A 421 -5.40 12.87 5.74
CA THR A 421 -6.16 13.53 6.81
C THR A 421 -7.47 12.79 7.01
N PHE A 422 -7.61 12.14 8.16
CA PHE A 422 -8.86 11.53 8.62
C PHE A 422 -9.74 12.63 9.17
N LEU A 423 -10.93 12.81 8.58
CA LEU A 423 -12.01 13.65 9.12
C LEU A 423 -13.13 12.73 9.61
N VAL A 424 -13.46 12.80 10.89
CA VAL A 424 -14.47 11.95 11.56
C VAL A 424 -15.62 12.80 12.07
N GLU A 425 -16.83 12.49 11.59
CA GLU A 425 -18.04 13.28 11.80
C GLU A 425 -19.21 12.40 12.28
N ALA A 426 -19.99 12.89 13.23
CA ALA A 426 -21.23 12.26 13.69
C ALA A 426 -22.25 13.34 14.12
N ASP A 427 -23.54 13.09 13.92
CA ASP A 427 -24.60 14.05 14.24
C ASP A 427 -24.66 14.35 15.75
N GLY A 428 -24.60 15.63 16.11
CA GLY A 428 -24.57 16.09 17.51
C GLY A 428 -23.19 16.02 18.18
N TYR A 429 -22.12 15.75 17.43
CA TYR A 429 -20.74 15.69 17.92
C TYR A 429 -19.83 16.73 17.25
N ILE A 430 -18.78 17.14 17.98
CA ILE A 430 -17.68 17.95 17.45
C ILE A 430 -16.80 17.03 16.59
N SER A 431 -16.61 17.38 15.32
CA SER A 431 -15.78 16.62 14.39
C SER A 431 -14.30 16.65 14.77
N VAL A 432 -13.60 15.54 14.51
CA VAL A 432 -12.15 15.40 14.74
C VAL A 432 -11.44 15.29 13.39
N SER A 433 -10.29 15.97 13.27
CA SER A 433 -9.43 15.92 12.10
C SER A 433 -7.99 15.61 12.52
N GLU A 434 -7.40 14.56 11.97
CA GLU A 434 -6.02 14.12 12.26
C GLU A 434 -5.31 13.65 10.99
N THR A 435 -4.09 14.12 10.75
CA THR A 435 -3.25 13.63 9.64
C THR A 435 -2.41 12.44 10.10
N VAL A 436 -2.49 11.33 9.37
CA VAL A 436 -1.84 10.06 9.68
C VAL A 436 -1.01 9.60 8.48
N GLU A 437 0.18 9.08 8.77
CA GLU A 437 1.02 8.38 7.79
C GLU A 437 0.52 6.94 7.63
N VAL A 438 0.09 6.60 6.42
CA VAL A 438 -0.36 5.27 6.02
C VAL A 438 0.86 4.52 5.48
N PRO A 439 1.34 3.45 6.15
CA PRO A 439 2.42 2.61 5.61
C PRO A 439 1.91 1.73 4.46
N SER A 440 2.80 1.10 3.69
CA SER A 440 2.40 0.06 2.71
C SER A 440 1.99 -1.27 3.36
N GLY A 441 0.89 -1.86 2.88
CA GLY A 441 0.54 -3.27 3.07
C GLY A 441 0.27 -3.75 4.50
N GLN A 442 -0.04 -2.86 5.45
CA GLN A 442 -0.28 -3.20 6.85
C GLN A 442 -1.77 -3.18 7.23
N ASN A 443 -2.12 -3.92 8.29
CA ASN A 443 -3.38 -3.75 8.99
C ASN A 443 -3.15 -2.82 10.18
N VAL A 444 -3.68 -1.60 10.12
CA VAL A 444 -3.50 -0.58 11.16
C VAL A 444 -4.81 -0.38 11.93
N THR A 445 -4.73 -0.38 13.26
CA THR A 445 -5.86 -0.06 14.13
C THR A 445 -5.77 1.40 14.60
N LYS A 446 -6.82 2.18 14.35
CA LYS A 446 -6.93 3.59 14.74
C LYS A 446 -8.33 3.87 15.29
N ASP A 447 -8.44 4.04 16.60
CA ASP A 447 -9.68 4.44 17.26
C ASP A 447 -9.81 5.97 17.30
N PHE A 448 -11.05 6.46 17.26
CA PHE A 448 -11.40 7.87 17.43
C PHE A 448 -12.43 8.06 18.54
N VAL A 449 -12.34 9.18 19.24
CA VAL A 449 -13.34 9.62 20.22
C VAL A 449 -13.86 11.00 19.85
N LEU A 450 -15.17 11.18 19.90
CA LEU A 450 -15.83 12.45 19.60
C LEU A 450 -16.47 13.02 20.88
N GLN A 451 -16.46 14.35 21.02
CA GLN A 451 -17.13 15.05 22.10
C GLN A 451 -18.53 15.48 21.66
N SER A 452 -19.55 15.14 22.43
CA SER A 452 -20.93 15.60 22.16
C SER A 452 -21.02 17.12 22.28
N VAL A 453 -21.77 17.76 21.40
CA VAL A 453 -22.16 19.16 21.58
C VAL A 453 -23.24 19.22 22.67
N GLU A 454 -23.12 20.15 23.60
CA GLU A 454 -24.11 20.37 24.65
C GLU A 454 -25.34 21.12 24.12
N GLY A 455 -26.50 20.83 24.69
CA GLY A 455 -27.73 21.59 24.53
C GLY A 455 -28.37 21.84 25.90
N THR A 456 -29.31 22.78 25.96
CA THR A 456 -29.94 23.18 27.23
C THR A 456 -31.35 22.62 27.32
N VAL A 457 -31.71 22.00 28.44
CA VAL A 457 -33.11 21.70 28.75
C VAL A 457 -33.60 22.68 29.80
N THR A 458 -34.69 23.38 29.50
CA THR A 458 -35.36 24.30 30.41
C THR A 458 -36.77 23.82 30.71
N GLY A 459 -37.43 24.43 31.70
CA GLY A 459 -38.84 24.15 31.99
C GLY A 459 -39.19 24.48 33.42
N THR A 460 -40.34 23.99 33.85
CA THR A 460 -40.88 24.19 35.21
C THR A 460 -41.07 22.87 35.95
N VAL A 461 -41.00 22.91 37.28
CA VAL A 461 -41.39 21.80 38.17
C VAL A 461 -42.51 22.28 39.09
N THR A 462 -43.66 21.60 39.04
CA THR A 462 -44.87 21.99 39.77
C THR A 462 -45.51 20.82 40.54
N ASP A 463 -46.30 21.12 41.56
CA ASP A 463 -47.16 20.16 42.26
C ASP A 463 -48.35 19.78 41.36
N ALA A 464 -48.53 18.48 41.13
CA ALA A 464 -49.57 17.96 40.23
C ALA A 464 -51.01 18.24 40.72
N GLY A 465 -51.22 18.46 42.02
CA GLY A 465 -52.51 18.70 42.64
C GLY A 465 -52.84 20.19 42.84
N THR A 466 -51.85 21.02 43.20
CA THR A 466 -52.06 22.46 43.46
C THR A 466 -51.64 23.36 42.29
N GLY A 467 -50.76 22.89 41.42
CA GLY A 467 -50.11 23.71 40.37
C GLY A 467 -49.07 24.69 40.91
N GLU A 468 -48.73 24.63 42.20
CA GLU A 468 -47.70 25.49 42.80
C GLU A 468 -46.29 25.08 42.37
N ALA A 469 -45.38 26.05 42.32
CA ALA A 469 -43.97 25.84 42.01
C ALA A 469 -43.26 24.98 43.06
N ILE A 470 -42.40 24.05 42.62
CA ILE A 470 -41.57 23.22 43.48
C ILE A 470 -40.08 23.52 43.23
N VAL A 471 -39.34 23.79 44.31
CA VAL A 471 -37.88 23.71 44.32
C VAL A 471 -37.47 22.23 44.35
N ALA A 472 -36.99 21.73 43.21
CA ALA A 472 -36.71 20.33 42.91
C ALA A 472 -35.33 20.19 42.25
N VAL A 473 -34.73 19.01 42.35
CA VAL A 473 -33.53 18.66 41.58
C VAL A 473 -33.95 17.97 40.29
N VAL A 474 -33.51 18.50 39.15
CA VAL A 474 -33.68 17.91 37.81
C VAL A 474 -32.34 17.37 37.36
N ALA A 475 -32.25 16.06 37.14
CA ALA A 475 -31.01 15.35 36.81
C ALA A 475 -31.13 14.54 35.53
N ALA A 476 -30.16 14.68 34.62
CA ALA A 476 -29.91 13.74 33.52
C ALA A 476 -29.07 12.56 34.01
N THR A 477 -28.08 12.83 34.86
CA THR A 477 -27.24 11.85 35.56
C THR A 477 -26.87 12.38 36.94
N ALA A 478 -26.28 11.56 37.81
CA ALA A 478 -25.79 12.02 39.12
C ALA A 478 -24.70 13.12 39.03
N SER A 479 -24.00 13.24 37.89
CA SER A 479 -23.02 14.28 37.61
C SER A 479 -23.57 15.48 36.82
N THR A 480 -24.77 15.37 36.25
CA THR A 480 -25.39 16.36 35.36
C THR A 480 -26.79 16.67 35.87
N GLN A 481 -26.87 17.61 36.81
CA GLN A 481 -28.10 18.00 37.49
C GLN A 481 -28.12 19.49 37.81
N THR A 482 -29.33 20.03 37.93
CA THR A 482 -29.60 21.42 38.32
C THR A 482 -30.70 21.44 39.40
N SER A 483 -30.98 22.60 39.98
CA SER A 483 -32.15 22.80 40.85
C SER A 483 -33.06 23.87 40.26
N SER A 484 -34.37 23.66 40.33
CA SER A 484 -35.34 24.71 40.01
C SER A 484 -35.32 25.83 41.05
N ASP A 485 -35.74 27.02 40.62
CA ASP A 485 -35.82 28.22 41.45
C ASP A 485 -37.14 28.29 42.25
N VAL A 486 -37.39 29.43 42.91
CA VAL A 486 -38.60 29.66 43.71
C VAL A 486 -39.90 29.77 42.88
N ASN A 487 -39.78 29.95 41.56
CA ASN A 487 -40.90 29.93 40.61
C ASN A 487 -41.03 28.53 39.95
N GLY A 488 -40.16 27.59 40.31
CA GLY A 488 -40.12 26.24 39.75
C GLY A 488 -39.36 26.16 38.44
N GLU A 489 -38.80 27.26 37.93
CA GLU A 489 -38.06 27.30 36.66
C GLU A 489 -36.67 26.68 36.81
N TYR A 490 -36.23 25.88 35.83
CA TYR A 490 -34.89 25.30 35.79
C TYR A 490 -34.23 25.44 34.42
N SER A 491 -32.89 25.34 34.41
CA SER A 491 -32.05 25.26 33.21
C SER A 491 -30.93 24.25 33.46
N LEU A 492 -30.81 23.26 32.59
CA LEU A 492 -29.85 22.16 32.66
C LEU A 492 -29.12 22.00 31.32
N ASP A 493 -27.84 22.34 31.29
CA ASP A 493 -26.98 22.00 30.15
C ASP A 493 -26.59 20.53 30.22
N CYS A 494 -26.72 19.82 29.09
CA CYS A 494 -26.36 18.40 28.98
C CYS A 494 -26.05 18.01 27.53
N ALA A 495 -25.35 16.89 27.36
CA ALA A 495 -24.99 16.36 26.04
C ALA A 495 -26.23 16.07 25.18
N ALA A 496 -26.18 16.48 23.91
CA ALA A 496 -27.25 16.26 22.94
C ALA A 496 -27.67 14.78 22.79
N GLY A 497 -28.84 14.58 22.16
CA GLY A 497 -29.48 13.28 21.93
C GLY A 497 -30.61 12.97 22.91
N THR A 498 -31.17 11.77 22.79
CA THR A 498 -32.29 11.28 23.62
C THR A 498 -31.83 11.01 25.05
N ARG A 499 -32.19 11.87 26.00
CA ARG A 499 -31.84 11.77 27.43
C ARG A 499 -33.07 11.49 28.27
N THR A 500 -32.91 10.72 29.34
CA THR A 500 -33.96 10.57 30.37
C THR A 500 -33.63 11.48 31.54
N LEU A 501 -34.43 12.53 31.71
CA LEU A 501 -34.36 13.44 32.84
C LEU A 501 -35.27 12.95 33.97
N THR A 502 -34.84 13.14 35.22
CA THR A 502 -35.62 12.83 36.41
C THR A 502 -35.70 14.05 37.32
N ALA A 503 -36.93 14.50 37.60
CA ALA A 503 -37.22 15.52 38.60
C ALA A 503 -37.53 14.85 39.96
N SER A 504 -36.98 15.41 41.03
CA SER A 504 -37.07 14.88 42.39
C SER A 504 -37.15 16.00 43.43
N ALA A 505 -38.01 15.83 44.44
CA ALA A 505 -38.16 16.77 45.55
C ALA A 505 -38.52 16.03 46.84
N ALA A 506 -38.15 16.57 47.99
CA ALA A 506 -38.42 15.93 49.28
C ALA A 506 -39.93 15.90 49.57
N GLY A 507 -40.47 14.71 49.86
CA GLY A 507 -41.91 14.50 50.06
C GLY A 507 -42.73 14.39 48.77
N TYR A 508 -42.08 14.17 47.63
CA TYR A 508 -42.72 13.92 46.33
C TYR A 508 -42.21 12.63 45.69
N THR A 509 -43.08 11.99 44.92
CA THR A 509 -42.70 10.88 44.05
C THR A 509 -41.92 11.41 42.84
N ASN A 510 -40.73 10.85 42.61
CA ASN A 510 -39.89 11.21 41.46
C ASN A 510 -40.61 10.97 40.13
N GLN A 511 -40.38 11.84 39.15
CA GLN A 511 -40.93 11.72 37.80
C GLN A 511 -39.80 11.73 36.77
N SER A 512 -39.78 10.74 35.88
CA SER A 512 -38.86 10.68 34.75
C SER A 512 -39.55 10.98 33.42
N ARG A 513 -38.83 11.66 32.52
CA ARG A 513 -39.26 11.98 31.15
C ARG A 513 -38.09 11.84 30.19
N THR A 514 -38.36 11.34 28.99
CA THR A 514 -37.37 11.27 27.91
C THR A 514 -37.53 12.49 27.01
N VAL A 515 -36.42 13.18 26.75
CA VAL A 515 -36.36 14.41 25.95
C VAL A 515 -35.23 14.27 24.91
N ASP A 516 -35.49 14.72 23.68
CA ASP A 516 -34.48 14.80 22.64
C ASP A 516 -33.77 16.16 22.73
N VAL A 517 -32.57 16.16 23.31
CA VAL A 517 -31.78 17.38 23.52
C VAL A 517 -31.10 17.75 22.21
N ILE A 518 -31.44 18.92 21.66
CA ILE A 518 -30.88 19.40 20.40
C ILE A 518 -29.57 20.15 20.65
N SER A 519 -28.52 19.76 19.92
CA SER A 519 -27.17 20.33 19.98
C SER A 519 -27.19 21.86 19.79
N GLY A 520 -26.75 22.61 20.80
CA GLY A 520 -26.65 24.07 20.77
C GLY A 520 -27.99 24.82 20.83
N GLU A 521 -29.11 24.13 21.00
CA GLU A 521 -30.44 24.73 21.15
C GLU A 521 -30.99 24.53 22.57
N SER A 522 -32.14 25.16 22.86
CA SER A 522 -32.87 24.98 24.12
C SER A 522 -34.20 24.28 23.90
N VAL A 523 -34.44 23.19 24.63
CA VAL A 523 -35.69 22.41 24.59
C VAL A 523 -36.43 22.55 25.91
N VAL A 524 -37.77 22.72 25.86
CA VAL A 524 -38.60 22.86 27.07
C VAL A 524 -39.18 21.50 27.48
N GLN A 525 -39.00 21.12 28.75
CA GLN A 525 -39.59 19.92 29.35
C GLN A 525 -40.08 20.23 30.78
N ASP A 526 -41.40 20.32 30.96
CA ASP A 526 -42.01 20.52 32.29
C ASP A 526 -42.17 19.21 33.06
N PHE A 527 -42.19 19.32 34.39
CA PHE A 527 -42.43 18.23 35.34
C PHE A 527 -43.57 18.57 36.30
N GLN A 528 -44.36 17.56 36.64
CA GLN A 528 -45.46 17.60 37.60
C GLN A 528 -45.25 16.48 38.60
N LEU A 529 -44.83 16.84 39.81
CA LEU A 529 -44.53 15.89 40.87
C LEU A 529 -45.77 15.62 41.73
N ASN A 530 -46.00 14.35 42.06
CA ASN A 530 -47.09 13.94 42.93
C ASN A 530 -46.59 13.90 44.37
N LYS A 531 -47.27 14.61 45.27
CA LYS A 531 -46.93 14.64 46.69
C LYS A 531 -47.12 13.27 47.32
N GLU A 532 -46.12 12.79 48.05
CA GLU A 532 -46.17 11.49 48.71
C GLU A 532 -46.97 11.62 50.01
N LEU A 533 -48.06 10.85 50.13
CA LEU A 533 -48.94 10.87 51.29
C LEU A 533 -48.67 9.65 52.17
N ASN A 534 -48.18 9.91 53.39
CA ASN A 534 -47.90 8.88 54.39
C ASN A 534 -48.72 9.16 55.65
N PHE A 535 -49.50 8.17 56.10
CA PHE A 535 -50.41 8.28 57.22
C PHE A 535 -49.95 7.41 58.39
N GLU A 536 -49.72 8.01 59.56
CA GLU A 536 -49.36 7.28 60.77
C GLU A 536 -50.54 6.43 61.29
N ASN A 537 -50.26 5.20 61.71
CA ASN A 537 -51.25 4.33 62.36
C ASN A 537 -51.73 4.91 63.70
N VAL A 538 -53.01 4.71 64.02
CA VAL A 538 -53.61 5.13 65.30
C VAL A 538 -53.92 3.92 66.19
N TYR A 539 -53.79 4.07 67.49
CA TYR A 539 -53.90 2.96 68.46
C TYR A 539 -55.04 3.16 69.46
N PHE A 540 -55.51 2.06 70.05
CA PHE A 540 -56.64 2.01 70.97
C PHE A 540 -56.33 1.28 72.27
N ASP A 541 -57.05 1.66 73.32
CA ASP A 541 -57.03 0.94 74.60
C ASP A 541 -57.74 -0.41 74.49
N VAL A 542 -57.46 -1.30 75.45
CA VAL A 542 -58.12 -2.60 75.58
C VAL A 542 -59.63 -2.39 75.66
N ASP A 543 -60.40 -3.18 74.91
CA ASP A 543 -61.87 -3.14 74.94
C ASP A 543 -62.48 -1.76 74.55
N ARG A 544 -61.74 -0.94 73.79
CA ARG A 544 -62.16 0.44 73.43
C ARG A 544 -61.99 0.75 71.96
N TYR A 545 -62.86 1.63 71.47
CA TYR A 545 -62.85 2.23 70.13
C TYR A 545 -62.95 3.77 70.16
N ASN A 546 -62.95 4.41 71.34
CA ASN A 546 -62.88 5.86 71.42
C ASN A 546 -61.51 6.37 70.94
N ILE A 547 -61.51 7.48 70.20
CA ILE A 547 -60.28 8.15 69.80
C ILE A 547 -59.56 8.68 71.06
N ARG A 548 -58.31 8.27 71.24
CA ARG A 548 -57.44 8.75 72.32
C ARG A 548 -56.88 10.15 72.01
N PRO A 549 -56.44 10.93 73.00
CA PRO A 549 -55.86 12.26 72.77
C PRO A 549 -54.61 12.28 71.88
N ASP A 550 -53.80 11.22 71.90
CA ASP A 550 -52.63 11.05 71.03
C ASP A 550 -53.04 10.64 69.61
N ALA A 551 -54.00 9.73 69.47
CA ALA A 551 -54.61 9.40 68.18
C ALA A 551 -55.24 10.63 67.51
N ALA A 552 -55.89 11.52 68.27
CA ALA A 552 -56.46 12.77 67.75
C ALA A 552 -55.42 13.67 67.04
N VAL A 553 -54.20 13.80 67.58
CA VAL A 553 -53.12 14.59 66.97
C VAL A 553 -52.59 13.96 65.67
N ILE A 554 -52.67 12.63 65.56
CA ILE A 554 -52.38 11.92 64.30
C ILE A 554 -53.52 12.17 63.30
N LEU A 555 -54.77 11.98 63.72
CA LEU A 555 -55.94 12.15 62.84
C LEU A 555 -56.12 13.58 62.35
N ASP A 556 -55.71 14.59 63.10
CA ASP A 556 -55.71 15.98 62.64
C ASP A 556 -54.75 16.20 61.47
N ARG A 557 -53.54 15.64 61.53
CA ARG A 557 -52.58 15.66 60.42
C ARG A 557 -53.06 14.84 59.22
N VAL A 558 -53.70 13.69 59.45
CA VAL A 558 -54.35 12.88 58.40
C VAL A 558 -55.49 13.66 57.73
N ALA A 559 -56.31 14.39 58.49
CA ALA A 559 -57.36 15.23 57.96
C ALA A 559 -56.81 16.40 57.14
N GLU A 560 -55.80 17.12 57.63
CA GLU A 560 -55.14 18.20 56.88
C GLU A 560 -54.56 17.71 55.54
N MET A 561 -53.91 16.55 55.53
CA MET A 561 -53.40 15.94 54.31
C MET A 561 -54.52 15.56 53.33
N LEU A 562 -55.62 14.96 53.80
CA LEU A 562 -56.73 14.56 52.93
C LEU A 562 -57.57 15.74 52.41
N ILE A 563 -57.72 16.80 53.21
CA ILE A 563 -58.36 18.05 52.79
C ILE A 563 -57.51 18.75 51.72
N SER A 564 -56.19 18.73 51.88
CA SER A 564 -55.24 19.30 50.90
C SER A 564 -55.11 18.46 49.62
N ASN A 565 -55.54 17.21 49.63
CA ASN A 565 -55.46 16.27 48.50
C ASN A 565 -56.85 15.65 48.25
N PRO A 566 -57.86 16.44 47.85
CA PRO A 566 -59.26 16.01 47.83
C PRO A 566 -59.56 14.87 46.84
N ALA A 567 -58.65 14.60 45.91
CA ALA A 567 -58.71 13.50 44.97
C ALA A 567 -58.33 12.13 45.59
N THR A 568 -57.63 12.11 46.74
CA THR A 568 -57.16 10.87 47.38
C THR A 568 -58.30 10.13 48.08
N ALA A 569 -58.52 8.87 47.72
CA ALA A 569 -59.41 7.96 48.45
C ALA A 569 -58.60 7.05 49.41
N VAL A 570 -59.09 6.85 50.63
CA VAL A 570 -58.43 6.05 51.67
C VAL A 570 -59.37 5.00 52.28
N MET A 571 -58.85 3.78 52.43
CA MET A 571 -59.40 2.72 53.25
C MET A 571 -58.84 2.83 54.67
N ILE A 572 -59.73 2.90 55.65
CA ILE A 572 -59.44 2.87 57.07
C ILE A 572 -59.71 1.45 57.55
N THR A 573 -58.67 0.78 58.05
CA THR A 573 -58.75 -0.63 58.44
C THR A 573 -58.62 -0.79 59.95
N GLY A 574 -59.64 -1.32 60.61
CA GLY A 574 -59.65 -1.54 62.05
C GLY A 574 -59.19 -2.96 62.41
N ASN A 575 -58.41 -3.08 63.49
CA ASN A 575 -57.85 -4.34 63.96
C ASN A 575 -57.97 -4.48 65.50
N THR A 576 -57.92 -5.71 66.00
CA THR A 576 -57.88 -6.04 67.43
C THR A 576 -56.67 -6.92 67.78
N ASP A 577 -56.41 -7.06 69.08
CA ASP A 577 -55.68 -8.21 69.60
C ASP A 577 -56.61 -9.44 69.64
N SER A 578 -56.05 -10.61 69.98
CA SER A 578 -56.79 -11.88 70.04
C SER A 578 -57.48 -12.13 71.41
N ASP A 579 -57.84 -11.07 72.14
CA ASP A 579 -58.46 -11.18 73.46
C ASP A 579 -59.98 -11.03 73.37
N GLY A 580 -60.66 -12.09 72.94
CA GLY A 580 -62.12 -12.16 72.87
C GLY A 580 -62.61 -13.27 71.95
N PRO A 581 -63.94 -13.44 71.80
CA PRO A 581 -64.52 -14.19 70.69
C PRO A 581 -64.27 -13.46 69.36
N GLU A 582 -64.03 -14.20 68.28
CA GLU A 582 -63.83 -13.70 66.91
C GLU A 582 -64.94 -12.71 66.49
N GLU A 583 -66.20 -13.07 66.69
CA GLU A 583 -67.38 -12.22 66.40
C GLU A 583 -67.35 -10.87 67.15
N TYR A 584 -66.83 -10.87 68.37
CA TYR A 584 -66.69 -9.66 69.19
C TYR A 584 -65.55 -8.78 68.67
N ASN A 585 -64.42 -9.41 68.35
CA ASN A 585 -63.24 -8.73 67.83
C ASN A 585 -63.51 -8.12 66.44
N GLN A 586 -64.27 -8.81 65.58
CA GLN A 586 -64.74 -8.27 64.31
C GLN A 586 -65.59 -7.01 64.51
N ALA A 587 -66.60 -7.06 65.37
CA ALA A 587 -67.43 -5.90 65.68
C ALA A 587 -66.62 -4.75 66.30
N LEU A 588 -65.64 -5.03 67.17
CA LEU A 588 -64.76 -4.02 67.76
C LEU A 588 -63.84 -3.37 66.71
N ALA A 589 -63.33 -4.14 65.75
CA ALA A 589 -62.55 -3.64 64.62
C ALA A 589 -63.37 -2.71 63.71
N GLU A 590 -64.62 -3.09 63.36
CA GLU A 590 -65.53 -2.25 62.56
C GLU A 590 -65.88 -0.93 63.26
N ASN A 591 -66.11 -0.97 64.58
CA ASN A 591 -66.33 0.22 65.40
C ASN A 591 -65.09 1.11 65.47
N ARG A 592 -63.87 0.55 65.54
CA ARG A 592 -62.60 1.32 65.49
C ARG A 592 -62.41 2.03 64.15
N ALA A 593 -62.62 1.32 63.04
CA ALA A 593 -62.53 1.92 61.71
C ALA A 593 -63.58 3.04 61.51
N SER A 594 -64.81 2.80 61.97
CA SER A 594 -65.89 3.79 61.93
C SER A 594 -65.59 5.02 62.80
N ALA A 595 -65.08 4.84 64.03
CA ALA A 595 -64.71 5.95 64.90
C ALA A 595 -63.61 6.84 64.29
N VAL A 596 -62.66 6.27 63.56
CA VAL A 596 -61.62 7.00 62.83
C VAL A 596 -62.21 7.74 61.63
N ARG A 597 -63.07 7.09 60.84
CA ARG A 597 -63.81 7.73 59.72
C ARG A 597 -64.63 8.92 60.20
N ASP A 598 -65.43 8.73 61.24
CA ASP A 598 -66.33 9.75 61.76
C ASP A 598 -65.55 10.92 62.37
N TYR A 599 -64.38 10.66 62.96
CA TYR A 599 -63.45 11.70 63.40
C TYR A 599 -62.93 12.53 62.21
N LEU A 600 -62.44 11.88 61.14
CA LEU A 600 -61.95 12.58 59.95
C LEU A 600 -63.06 13.39 59.25
N ILE A 601 -64.28 12.86 59.16
CA ILE A 601 -65.46 13.59 58.67
C ILE A 601 -65.73 14.82 59.54
N SER A 602 -65.64 14.70 60.88
CA SER A 602 -65.83 15.83 61.80
C SER A 602 -64.77 16.94 61.64
N LYS A 603 -63.62 16.63 61.03
CA LYS A 603 -62.55 17.57 60.69
C LYS A 603 -62.67 18.16 59.27
N GLY A 604 -63.63 17.72 58.48
CA GLY A 604 -63.92 18.25 57.14
C GLY A 604 -63.47 17.37 55.97
N VAL A 605 -62.99 16.15 56.22
CA VAL A 605 -62.69 15.18 55.15
C VAL A 605 -64.01 14.71 54.51
N SER A 606 -64.04 14.65 53.17
CA SER A 606 -65.20 14.15 52.43
C SER A 606 -65.47 12.67 52.75
N GLU A 607 -66.72 12.34 53.12
CA GLU A 607 -67.15 10.96 53.35
C GLU A 607 -66.93 10.07 52.12
N ALA A 608 -67.09 10.62 50.90
CA ALA A 608 -66.88 9.90 49.65
C ALA A 608 -65.40 9.51 49.41
N SER A 609 -64.46 10.16 50.09
CA SER A 609 -63.03 9.84 50.04
C SER A 609 -62.61 8.79 51.07
N LEU A 610 -63.53 8.34 51.93
CA LEU A 610 -63.26 7.43 53.04
C LEU A 610 -64.06 6.12 52.93
N SER A 611 -63.40 5.01 53.23
CA SER A 611 -64.04 3.70 53.35
C SER A 611 -63.50 2.97 54.58
N THR A 612 -64.27 2.02 55.11
CA THR A 612 -63.93 1.34 56.38
C THR A 612 -64.08 -0.17 56.27
N VAL A 613 -63.09 -0.92 56.76
CA VAL A 613 -63.13 -2.39 56.91
C VAL A 613 -62.62 -2.77 58.30
N GLY A 614 -63.34 -3.65 59.01
CA GLY A 614 -62.81 -4.34 60.18
C GLY A 614 -62.23 -5.70 59.79
N TYR A 615 -61.06 -6.04 60.33
CA TYR A 615 -60.41 -7.35 60.15
C TYR A 615 -60.35 -8.18 61.44
N GLY A 616 -61.03 -7.75 62.50
CA GLY A 616 -60.95 -8.40 63.82
C GLY A 616 -59.51 -8.66 64.25
N GLU A 617 -59.22 -9.90 64.61
CA GLU A 617 -57.89 -10.38 64.99
C GLU A 617 -57.07 -10.99 63.83
N ASP A 618 -57.63 -11.07 62.61
CA ASP A 618 -57.05 -11.80 61.46
C ASP A 618 -55.77 -11.18 60.90
N ARG A 619 -55.51 -9.89 61.18
CA ARG A 619 -54.36 -9.14 60.67
C ARG A 619 -53.50 -8.53 61.79
N PRO A 620 -52.86 -9.36 62.62
CA PRO A 620 -51.96 -8.88 63.67
C PRO A 620 -50.68 -8.29 63.06
N ALA A 621 -50.31 -7.07 63.49
CA ALA A 621 -49.01 -6.46 63.17
C ALA A 621 -47.87 -7.04 64.01
N ALA A 622 -48.19 -7.61 65.19
CA ALA A 622 -47.25 -8.28 66.07
C ALA A 622 -47.87 -9.57 66.66
N PRO A 623 -47.08 -10.59 67.04
CA PRO A 623 -47.65 -11.81 67.63
C PRO A 623 -48.42 -11.51 68.92
N ASN A 624 -49.66 -12.00 69.07
CA ASN A 624 -50.54 -11.78 70.24
C ASN A 624 -50.05 -12.43 71.57
N THR A 625 -48.74 -12.54 71.77
CA THR A 625 -48.08 -13.26 72.87
C THR A 625 -47.73 -12.41 74.09
N THR A 626 -47.68 -11.08 73.97
CA THR A 626 -47.39 -10.15 75.09
C THR A 626 -48.34 -8.95 75.11
N PRO A 627 -48.55 -8.29 76.26
CA PRO A 627 -49.38 -7.08 76.35
C PRO A 627 -48.95 -5.94 75.41
N GLU A 628 -47.64 -5.81 75.16
CA GLU A 628 -47.04 -4.81 74.28
C GLU A 628 -47.37 -5.11 72.81
N ASN A 629 -47.20 -6.35 72.37
CA ASN A 629 -47.57 -6.74 71.00
C ASN A 629 -49.08 -6.62 70.77
N LYS A 630 -49.90 -6.99 71.77
CA LYS A 630 -51.36 -6.79 71.72
C LYS A 630 -51.73 -5.31 71.59
N ALA A 631 -50.97 -4.40 72.22
CA ALA A 631 -51.16 -2.96 72.03
C ALA A 631 -50.89 -2.51 70.59
N LEU A 632 -49.91 -3.10 69.91
CA LEU A 632 -49.67 -2.84 68.48
C LEU A 632 -50.81 -3.38 67.60
N ASN A 633 -51.50 -4.45 68.01
CA ASN A 633 -52.61 -5.02 67.23
C ASN A 633 -53.92 -4.24 67.38
N ARG A 634 -54.15 -3.56 68.51
CA ARG A 634 -55.28 -2.63 68.72
C ARG A 634 -55.07 -1.32 67.95
N ARG A 635 -55.13 -1.37 66.63
CA ARG A 635 -54.81 -0.25 65.73
C ARG A 635 -55.87 -0.01 64.66
N SER A 636 -55.84 1.18 64.08
CA SER A 636 -56.37 1.45 62.75
C SER A 636 -55.24 1.87 61.81
N GLU A 637 -55.24 1.32 60.60
CA GLU A 637 -54.27 1.63 59.54
C GLU A 637 -54.96 2.27 58.35
N PHE A 638 -54.20 3.00 57.55
CA PHE A 638 -54.68 3.70 56.36
C PHE A 638 -54.07 3.08 55.10
N THR A 639 -54.86 2.88 54.06
CA THR A 639 -54.39 2.42 52.75
C THR A 639 -54.99 3.30 51.67
N ILE A 640 -54.15 3.95 50.87
CA ILE A 640 -54.60 4.74 49.72
C ILE A 640 -55.19 3.78 48.69
N LEU A 641 -56.46 3.98 48.34
CA LEU A 641 -57.18 3.18 47.33
C LEU A 641 -56.97 3.68 45.91
N GLY A 642 -56.44 4.89 45.78
CA GLY A 642 -56.08 5.52 44.52
C GLY A 642 -56.05 7.03 44.67
N THR A 643 -55.04 7.63 44.06
CA THR A 643 -55.16 8.99 43.51
C THR A 643 -55.61 8.81 42.06
N PRO A 644 -56.63 9.53 41.57
CA PRO A 644 -56.98 9.54 40.15
C PRO A 644 -55.75 9.83 39.30
N ILE A 645 -55.49 8.95 38.33
CA ILE A 645 -54.60 9.26 37.22
C ILE A 645 -55.35 10.32 36.40
N GLN A 646 -54.80 11.53 36.31
CA GLN A 646 -55.14 12.48 35.24
C GLN A 646 -54.19 12.26 34.07
#